data_AF-A0A7J8CF03-F1
#
_entry.id   AF-A0A7J8CF03-F1
#
_cell.length_a   1.000
_cell.length_b   1.000
_cell.length_c   1.000
_cell.angle_alpha   90.00
_cell.angle_beta   90.00
_cell.angle_gamma   90.00
#
_symmetry.space_group_name_H-M   'P 1'
#
loop_
_entity.id
_entity.type
_entity.pdbx_description
1 polymer ?
#
loop_
_entity_poly.entity_id
_entity_poly.type
_entity_poly.pdbx_seq_one_letter_code
_entity_poly.pdbx_strand_id
1 'polypeptide(L)'
;MPASRPHAIRTWSKTIPGQVQFFSSEGSDTAVPIPVVALRGVDDSYPPQKKSFMMLKYMHDHYLDQYEWFMRADDDVYIKGDRLESFLRSLNSSEPLFLGQTGLGTTEEMGKLALEPGENFCMGGPGVIMSREVLRRVVPHIGECLREMYTTHEDVEVGRCVRRFAGVQCVWSYEMQQLFYENYEQNKKGYIRDLHNSKIHRAITLHPNKNPPYQYRLHSYVLSRKIADLRHRTVQLHRELVLMGRYSGTEVQKEDLRLGVPPSFTRFQPRQREDVLEWEFLTGKHLYSAADGQPPRRGMDSAQREALDDIVMQVMEMINANAKTRGRVIDFKEVQYGYRRVNPVYGAEYILDLLLLYKKHKGKKMTVPVRRHAYLQQTFSRAQFVEHEELDAQDLADRINQESGSLSFLSNSLKKLVPFQLPGSKNEHKEPKETKINILIPLSGRFDMFVRFMGNFEKTCLIPNQNVKLVVLLFNSDSNPDKAKQVELMRDYRAKYPKADMQVLPVSGDFSRALALEVGSSQFGNESLLFFCDVDLVFTAEFLQRCRANTVLGQQIYFPIIFSQYDPKIVYSGKVPSDNHFAFTQKTGFWRNYGFGITCIYKGDLVRVGGFDVSIQGWGLEDVDLFNKVVHAGLKTFRSQEVGVVHVHHPVFCDPNLDPKQYKMCLGSKASTYGSTQQLAEMWLEKNDPSYSKSSNNNGSVRTA
;
A
#
# COMPACT_ATOMS: atom_id res chain seq x y z
N MET A 1 7.66 -34.85 -4.30
CA MET A 1 8.34 -33.79 -5.08
C MET A 1 8.84 -32.73 -4.13
N PRO A 2 10.09 -32.24 -4.25
CA PRO A 2 10.54 -31.10 -3.47
C PRO A 2 9.65 -29.90 -3.81
N ALA A 3 9.20 -29.20 -2.77
CA ALA A 3 8.18 -28.17 -2.88
C ALA A 3 8.60 -26.98 -3.77
N SER A 4 9.90 -26.76 -4.01
CA SER A 4 10.49 -25.58 -4.67
C SER A 4 10.26 -25.46 -6.19
N ARG A 5 10.28 -26.58 -6.93
CA ARG A 5 10.28 -26.58 -8.42
C ARG A 5 9.09 -25.88 -9.09
N PRO A 6 7.82 -26.11 -8.66
CA PRO A 6 6.67 -25.40 -9.23
C PRO A 6 6.73 -23.88 -9.04
N HIS A 7 7.43 -23.40 -8.02
CA HIS A 7 7.51 -21.98 -7.68
C HIS A 7 8.53 -21.23 -8.53
N ALA A 8 9.67 -21.86 -8.86
CA ALA A 8 10.62 -21.32 -9.84
C ALA A 8 9.94 -21.07 -11.20
N ILE A 9 9.06 -21.98 -11.64
CA ILE A 9 8.27 -21.86 -12.87
C ILE A 9 7.29 -20.68 -12.83
N ARG A 10 6.61 -20.50 -11.70
CA ARG A 10 5.63 -19.43 -11.53
C ARG A 10 6.28 -18.06 -11.24
N THR A 11 7.59 -18.01 -11.04
CA THR A 11 8.32 -16.79 -10.69
C THR A 11 9.44 -16.48 -11.69
N TRP A 12 10.70 -16.74 -11.34
CA TRP A 12 11.86 -16.19 -12.02
C TRP A 12 12.24 -16.89 -13.33
N SER A 13 11.91 -18.17 -13.52
CA SER A 13 12.32 -18.92 -14.71
C SER A 13 11.83 -18.28 -16.02
N LYS A 14 10.65 -17.67 -16.01
CA LYS A 14 10.07 -16.95 -17.16
C LYS A 14 10.86 -15.70 -17.57
N THR A 15 11.76 -15.23 -16.70
CA THR A 15 12.63 -14.07 -16.97
C THR A 15 13.94 -14.47 -17.65
N ILE A 16 14.22 -15.77 -17.77
CA ILE A 16 15.41 -16.29 -18.42
C ILE A 16 15.16 -16.31 -19.94
N PRO A 17 16.01 -15.68 -20.77
CA PRO A 17 15.83 -15.67 -22.24
C PRO A 17 16.12 -17.03 -22.90
N GLY A 18 16.74 -17.97 -22.18
CA GLY A 18 17.03 -19.33 -22.62
C GLY A 18 16.07 -20.38 -22.03
N GLN A 19 16.47 -21.65 -22.07
CA GLN A 19 15.67 -22.75 -21.56
C GLN A 19 16.02 -23.08 -20.10
N VAL A 20 14.99 -23.34 -19.27
CA VAL A 20 15.13 -23.81 -17.90
C VAL A 20 14.56 -25.22 -17.80
N GLN A 21 15.36 -26.17 -17.30
CA GLN A 21 14.97 -27.58 -17.12
C GLN A 21 15.30 -28.05 -15.72
N PHE A 22 14.50 -28.98 -15.21
CA PHE A 22 14.68 -29.57 -13.88
C PHE A 22 15.17 -31.01 -14.03
N PHE A 23 16.32 -31.33 -13.46
CA PHE A 23 16.91 -32.66 -13.58
C PHE A 23 16.52 -33.56 -12.40
N SER A 24 16.07 -34.77 -12.70
CA SER A 24 15.60 -35.75 -11.71
C SER A 24 16.11 -37.16 -12.03
N SER A 25 15.95 -38.09 -11.10
CA SER A 25 16.31 -39.51 -11.26
C SER A 25 15.45 -40.19 -12.33
N GLU A 26 15.93 -41.32 -12.87
CA GLU A 26 15.31 -42.04 -14.00
C GLU A 26 13.83 -42.43 -13.76
N GLY A 27 13.43 -42.68 -12.52
CA GLY A 27 12.07 -43.07 -12.14
C GLY A 27 11.11 -41.91 -11.84
N SER A 28 11.49 -40.66 -12.15
CA SER A 28 10.69 -39.49 -11.84
C SER A 28 9.49 -39.33 -12.79
N ASP A 29 8.34 -38.97 -12.22
CA ASP A 29 7.13 -38.67 -12.99
C ASP A 29 7.31 -37.42 -13.87
N THR A 30 7.22 -37.63 -15.19
CA THR A 30 7.32 -36.58 -16.22
C THR A 30 5.96 -36.08 -16.70
N ALA A 31 4.83 -36.63 -16.20
CA ALA A 31 3.48 -36.19 -16.55
C ALA A 31 3.07 -34.86 -15.88
N VAL A 32 3.94 -34.33 -15.03
CA VAL A 32 3.75 -33.08 -14.28
C VAL A 32 3.98 -31.89 -15.23
N PRO A 33 3.23 -30.77 -15.13
CA PRO A 33 3.38 -29.59 -15.99
C PRO A 33 4.63 -28.75 -15.66
N ILE A 34 5.78 -29.42 -15.56
CA ILE A 34 7.10 -28.89 -15.20
C ILE A 34 8.08 -29.54 -16.19
N PRO A 35 9.00 -28.79 -16.84
CA PRO A 35 9.98 -29.35 -17.77
C PRO A 35 11.03 -30.16 -17.01
N VAL A 36 10.68 -31.39 -16.63
CA VAL A 36 11.53 -32.32 -15.90
C VAL A 36 12.23 -33.25 -16.88
N VAL A 37 13.55 -33.38 -16.75
CA VAL A 37 14.38 -34.35 -17.45
C VAL A 37 14.77 -35.46 -16.48
N ALA A 38 14.26 -36.66 -16.72
CA ALA A 38 14.67 -37.87 -16.00
C ALA A 38 15.99 -38.37 -16.61
N LEU A 39 17.07 -38.36 -15.82
CA LEU A 39 18.40 -38.77 -16.28
C LEU A 39 18.54 -40.30 -16.20
N ARG A 40 18.82 -40.93 -17.35
CA ARG A 40 19.00 -42.37 -17.46
C ARG A 40 20.18 -42.86 -16.60
N GLY A 41 19.98 -43.92 -15.83
CA GLY A 41 20.99 -44.53 -14.97
C GLY A 41 21.34 -43.72 -13.72
N VAL A 42 20.54 -42.70 -13.36
CA VAL A 42 20.73 -41.86 -12.17
C VAL A 42 19.65 -42.17 -11.14
N ASP A 43 20.06 -42.48 -9.92
CA ASP A 43 19.22 -42.67 -8.75
C ASP A 43 19.22 -41.43 -7.83
N ASP A 44 18.43 -41.45 -6.76
CA ASP A 44 18.38 -40.36 -5.76
C ASP A 44 19.39 -40.58 -4.60
N SER A 45 20.47 -41.32 -4.87
CA SER A 45 21.54 -41.57 -3.90
C SER A 45 22.25 -40.26 -3.53
N TYR A 46 22.37 -40.01 -2.21
CA TYR A 46 23.11 -38.86 -1.69
C TYR A 46 24.53 -39.26 -1.29
N PRO A 47 25.56 -38.50 -1.66
CA PRO A 47 25.54 -37.23 -2.41
C PRO A 47 25.33 -37.41 -3.93
N PRO A 48 24.68 -36.46 -4.63
CA PRO A 48 24.20 -36.63 -6.00
C PRO A 48 25.27 -36.42 -7.09
N GLN A 49 26.48 -36.94 -6.88
CA GLN A 49 27.63 -36.70 -7.75
C GLN A 49 27.38 -37.15 -9.20
N LYS A 50 26.83 -38.35 -9.37
CA LYS A 50 26.47 -38.90 -10.70
C LYS A 50 25.43 -38.03 -11.41
N LYS A 51 24.45 -37.49 -10.67
CA LYS A 51 23.40 -36.63 -11.21
C LYS A 51 23.97 -35.35 -11.79
N SER A 52 24.90 -34.69 -11.08
CA SER A 52 25.54 -33.46 -11.53
C SER A 52 26.33 -33.66 -12.83
N PHE A 53 27.15 -34.70 -12.94
CA PHE A 53 27.86 -35.01 -14.18
C PHE A 53 26.94 -35.39 -15.33
N MET A 54 25.93 -36.23 -15.08
CA MET A 54 24.98 -36.64 -16.13
C MET A 54 24.12 -35.49 -16.62
N MET A 55 23.84 -34.50 -15.77
CA MET A 55 23.21 -33.25 -16.19
C MET A 55 24.11 -32.42 -17.12
N LEU A 56 25.41 -32.29 -16.82
CA LEU A 56 26.36 -31.61 -17.72
C LEU A 56 26.45 -32.33 -19.08
N LYS A 57 26.51 -33.67 -19.06
CA LYS A 57 26.47 -34.48 -20.26
C LYS A 57 25.19 -34.25 -21.06
N TYR A 58 24.03 -34.24 -20.41
CA TYR A 58 22.76 -34.00 -21.08
C TYR A 58 22.71 -32.63 -21.74
N MET A 59 23.13 -31.57 -21.03
CA MET A 59 23.18 -30.20 -21.57
C MET A 59 24.07 -30.10 -22.81
N HIS A 60 25.23 -30.76 -22.78
CA HIS A 60 26.13 -30.83 -23.92
C HIS A 60 25.50 -31.61 -25.09
N ASP A 61 25.04 -32.83 -24.86
CA ASP A 61 24.58 -33.72 -25.93
C ASP A 61 23.35 -33.16 -26.67
N HIS A 62 22.54 -32.32 -26.03
CA HIS A 62 21.30 -31.78 -26.61
C HIS A 62 21.41 -30.30 -27.03
N TYR A 63 22.22 -29.49 -26.34
CA TYR A 63 22.14 -28.03 -26.48
C TYR A 63 23.48 -27.31 -26.67
N LEU A 64 24.61 -28.02 -26.79
CA LEU A 64 25.94 -27.40 -26.91
C LEU A 64 25.99 -26.33 -28.01
N ASP A 65 25.45 -26.65 -29.19
CA ASP A 65 25.47 -25.75 -30.35
C ASP A 65 24.39 -24.68 -30.32
N GLN A 66 23.39 -24.82 -29.44
CA GLN A 66 22.24 -23.91 -29.32
C GLN A 66 22.49 -22.77 -28.32
N TYR A 67 23.24 -23.02 -27.25
CA TYR A 67 23.51 -22.04 -26.19
C TYR A 67 25.00 -21.76 -26.03
N GLU A 68 25.32 -20.52 -25.65
CA GLU A 68 26.70 -20.09 -25.38
C GLU A 68 27.11 -20.32 -23.92
N TRP A 69 26.11 -20.38 -23.03
CA TRP A 69 26.28 -20.43 -21.59
C TRP A 69 25.36 -21.49 -21.00
N PHE A 70 25.90 -22.24 -20.04
CA PHE A 70 25.20 -23.31 -19.35
C PHE A 70 25.29 -23.07 -17.86
N MET A 71 24.16 -23.16 -17.16
CA MET A 71 24.09 -22.90 -15.74
C MET A 71 23.47 -24.08 -15.00
N ARG A 72 24.19 -24.56 -13.99
CA ARG A 72 23.68 -25.45 -12.95
C ARG A 72 23.28 -24.62 -11.74
N ALA A 73 22.18 -24.93 -11.07
CA ALA A 73 21.87 -24.40 -9.75
C ALA A 73 20.92 -25.32 -8.98
N ASP A 74 20.81 -25.12 -7.67
CA ASP A 74 19.85 -25.82 -6.83
C ASP A 74 18.41 -25.32 -7.07
N ASP A 75 17.41 -26.14 -6.75
CA ASP A 75 16.01 -25.79 -7.00
C ASP A 75 15.44 -24.74 -6.03
N ASP A 76 16.18 -24.40 -4.98
CA ASP A 76 15.91 -23.33 -4.02
C ASP A 76 16.74 -22.07 -4.29
N VAL A 77 17.23 -21.86 -5.51
CA VAL A 77 17.81 -20.58 -5.94
C VAL A 77 16.72 -19.63 -6.47
N TYR A 78 16.92 -18.33 -6.30
CA TYR A 78 16.21 -17.29 -7.06
C TYR A 78 17.16 -16.57 -8.01
N ILE A 79 16.87 -16.56 -9.31
CA ILE A 79 17.74 -15.98 -10.36
C ILE A 79 17.08 -14.74 -10.97
N LYS A 80 17.80 -13.62 -11.06
CA LYS A 80 17.35 -12.44 -11.80
C LYS A 80 17.81 -12.54 -13.26
N GLY A 81 16.91 -12.98 -14.15
CA GLY A 81 17.27 -13.31 -15.53
C GLY A 81 17.81 -12.14 -16.35
N ASP A 82 17.26 -10.94 -16.17
CA ASP A 82 17.72 -9.69 -16.80
C ASP A 82 19.18 -9.36 -16.43
N ARG A 83 19.53 -9.53 -15.16
CA ARG A 83 20.89 -9.30 -14.67
C ARG A 83 21.85 -10.39 -15.09
N LEU A 84 21.40 -11.65 -15.07
CA LEU A 84 22.19 -12.78 -15.54
C LEU A 84 22.54 -12.60 -17.02
N GLU A 85 21.57 -12.24 -17.86
CA GLU A 85 21.78 -11.97 -19.27
C GLU A 85 22.76 -10.81 -19.48
N SER A 86 22.52 -9.66 -18.84
CA SER A 86 23.42 -8.50 -18.98
C SER A 86 24.85 -8.83 -18.53
N PHE A 87 25.02 -9.67 -17.50
CA PHE A 87 26.33 -10.11 -17.03
C PHE A 87 27.02 -11.02 -18.06
N LEU A 88 26.33 -12.05 -18.56
CA LEU A 88 26.91 -13.01 -19.49
C LEU A 88 27.21 -12.42 -20.87
N ARG A 89 26.39 -11.46 -21.34
CA ARG A 89 26.66 -10.71 -22.59
C ARG A 89 27.90 -9.84 -22.52
N SER A 90 28.41 -9.54 -21.32
CA SER A 90 29.65 -8.77 -21.16
C SER A 90 30.92 -9.62 -21.22
N LEU A 91 30.79 -10.94 -21.35
CA LEU A 91 31.89 -11.91 -21.32
C LEU A 91 32.03 -12.64 -22.66
N ASN A 92 33.24 -13.09 -22.99
CA ASN A 92 33.51 -13.86 -24.21
C ASN A 92 33.22 -15.36 -23.97
N SER A 93 32.14 -15.87 -24.57
CA SER A 93 31.70 -17.27 -24.48
C SER A 93 32.64 -18.28 -25.16
N SER A 94 33.54 -17.83 -26.04
CA SER A 94 34.51 -18.68 -26.73
C SER A 94 35.72 -19.04 -25.87
N GLU A 95 35.96 -18.29 -24.79
CA GLU A 95 37.01 -18.59 -23.82
C GLU A 95 36.49 -19.59 -22.77
N PRO A 96 37.34 -20.50 -22.25
CA PRO A 96 36.95 -21.42 -21.20
C PRO A 96 36.72 -20.67 -19.89
N LEU A 97 35.47 -20.30 -19.62
CA LEU A 97 35.05 -19.60 -18.41
C LEU A 97 34.22 -20.49 -17.48
N PHE A 98 34.63 -20.53 -16.21
CA PHE A 98 33.99 -21.25 -15.12
C PHE A 98 33.67 -20.30 -13.96
N LEU A 99 32.40 -19.94 -13.82
CA LEU A 99 31.94 -18.83 -13.00
C LEU A 99 30.97 -19.32 -11.91
N GLY A 100 31.08 -18.74 -10.73
CA GLY A 100 30.17 -19.01 -9.61
C GLY A 100 30.77 -18.43 -8.32
N GLN A 101 30.14 -18.71 -7.19
CA GLN A 101 30.72 -18.32 -5.91
C GLN A 101 31.88 -19.27 -5.56
N THR A 102 33.08 -18.73 -5.34
CA THR A 102 34.25 -19.51 -4.97
C THR A 102 34.09 -20.15 -3.59
N GLY A 103 34.27 -21.46 -3.51
CA GLY A 103 34.39 -22.24 -2.29
C GLY A 103 35.83 -22.69 -2.04
N LEU A 104 36.23 -22.70 -0.76
CA LEU A 104 37.56 -23.19 -0.29
C LEU A 104 37.43 -24.28 0.78
N GLY A 105 36.20 -24.73 1.04
CA GLY A 105 35.87 -25.56 2.20
C GLY A 105 35.72 -24.76 3.49
N THR A 106 34.98 -25.31 4.43
CA THR A 106 34.91 -24.77 5.80
C THR A 106 36.18 -25.10 6.59
N THR A 107 36.42 -24.42 7.71
CA THR A 107 37.54 -24.72 8.62
C THR A 107 37.51 -26.17 9.14
N GLU A 108 36.33 -26.79 9.19
CA GLU A 108 36.10 -28.18 9.65
C GLU A 108 36.31 -29.23 8.54
N GLU A 109 36.33 -28.78 7.29
CA GLU A 109 36.51 -29.57 6.06
C GLU A 109 37.87 -29.34 5.40
N MET A 110 38.67 -28.38 5.89
CA MET A 110 40.06 -28.19 5.46
C MET A 110 40.85 -29.50 5.63
N GLY A 111 41.37 -30.02 4.51
CA GLY A 111 42.06 -31.32 4.43
C GLY A 111 41.18 -32.52 4.06
N LYS A 112 39.85 -32.41 4.12
CA LYS A 112 38.91 -33.47 3.69
C LYS A 112 38.46 -33.35 2.23
N LEU A 113 38.64 -32.16 1.64
CA LEU A 113 38.23 -31.88 0.25
C LEU A 113 39.28 -32.27 -0.80
N ALA A 114 40.47 -32.74 -0.38
CA ALA A 114 41.58 -33.08 -1.26
C ALA A 114 41.85 -31.98 -2.32
N LEU A 115 41.98 -30.73 -1.84
CA LEU A 115 42.34 -29.56 -2.62
C LEU A 115 43.79 -29.19 -2.32
N GLU A 116 44.60 -28.95 -3.35
CA GLU A 116 45.96 -28.43 -3.20
C GLU A 116 45.96 -26.93 -2.84
N PRO A 117 47.07 -26.40 -2.27
CA PRO A 117 47.18 -24.97 -2.00
C PRO A 117 46.96 -24.11 -3.24
N GLY A 118 45.94 -23.24 -3.20
CA GLY A 118 45.57 -22.38 -4.32
C GLY A 118 44.45 -22.93 -5.22
N GLU A 119 43.99 -24.16 -4.97
CA GLU A 119 42.83 -24.72 -5.65
C GLU A 119 41.51 -24.21 -5.08
N ASN A 120 40.49 -24.17 -5.93
CA ASN A 120 39.14 -23.77 -5.55
C ASN A 120 38.09 -24.51 -6.39
N PHE A 121 36.83 -24.33 -6.01
CA PHE A 121 35.68 -24.80 -6.78
C PHE A 121 34.56 -23.74 -6.78
N CYS A 122 33.58 -23.88 -7.66
CA CYS A 122 32.38 -23.06 -7.62
C CYS A 122 31.30 -23.79 -6.82
N MET A 123 30.72 -23.14 -5.81
CA MET A 123 29.62 -23.72 -5.02
C MET A 123 28.34 -23.84 -5.85
N GLY A 124 27.67 -24.99 -5.74
CA GLY A 124 26.52 -25.42 -6.52
C GLY A 124 25.25 -24.62 -6.26
N GLY A 125 24.95 -24.36 -4.99
CA GLY A 125 23.68 -23.75 -4.54
C GLY A 125 23.33 -22.43 -5.24
N PRO A 126 24.14 -21.37 -5.10
CA PRO A 126 23.94 -20.09 -5.79
C PRO A 126 24.00 -20.21 -7.32
N GLY A 127 24.57 -21.29 -7.83
CA GLY A 127 24.68 -21.60 -9.24
C GLY A 127 26.09 -21.49 -9.79
N VAL A 128 26.37 -22.37 -10.75
CA VAL A 128 27.64 -22.54 -11.44
C VAL A 128 27.42 -22.41 -12.93
N ILE A 129 28.13 -21.49 -13.56
CA ILE A 129 28.04 -21.18 -14.99
C ILE A 129 29.29 -21.68 -15.70
N MET A 130 29.07 -22.34 -16.83
CA MET A 130 30.08 -22.83 -17.74
C MET A 130 29.85 -22.22 -19.11
N SER A 131 30.92 -21.68 -19.70
CA SER A 131 30.94 -21.38 -21.15
C SER A 131 30.75 -22.65 -21.98
N ARG A 132 30.29 -22.48 -23.22
CA ARG A 132 30.24 -23.57 -24.22
C ARG A 132 31.59 -24.29 -24.33
N GLU A 133 32.69 -23.55 -24.32
CA GLU A 133 34.03 -24.14 -24.45
C GLU A 133 34.42 -25.03 -23.27
N VAL A 134 33.99 -24.70 -22.04
CA VAL A 134 34.20 -25.58 -20.87
C VAL A 134 33.46 -26.90 -21.04
N LEU A 135 32.18 -26.88 -21.41
CA LEU A 135 31.43 -28.13 -21.59
C LEU A 135 32.00 -28.99 -22.73
N ARG A 136 32.38 -28.36 -23.86
CA ARG A 136 32.98 -29.06 -25.01
C ARG A 136 34.25 -29.83 -24.64
N ARG A 137 35.08 -29.27 -23.74
CA ARG A 137 36.33 -29.91 -23.28
C ARG A 137 36.10 -30.97 -22.21
N VAL A 138 35.15 -30.75 -21.29
CA VAL A 138 34.98 -31.60 -20.10
C VAL A 138 34.13 -32.84 -20.39
N VAL A 139 33.05 -32.69 -21.15
CA VAL A 139 32.04 -33.75 -21.30
C VAL A 139 32.57 -35.06 -21.91
N PRO A 140 33.49 -35.06 -22.90
CA PRO A 140 34.11 -36.28 -23.40
C PRO A 140 34.81 -37.13 -22.32
N HIS A 141 35.22 -36.50 -21.21
CA HIS A 141 35.98 -37.13 -20.13
C HIS A 141 35.14 -37.42 -18.87
N ILE A 142 33.81 -37.21 -18.89
CA ILE A 142 32.94 -37.44 -17.72
C ILE A 142 33.04 -38.88 -17.20
N GLY A 143 33.18 -39.88 -18.08
CA GLY A 143 33.34 -41.28 -17.66
C GLY A 143 34.65 -41.55 -16.92
N GLU A 144 35.69 -40.77 -17.16
CA GLU A 144 36.94 -40.79 -16.39
C GLU A 144 36.74 -40.10 -15.04
N CYS A 145 36.16 -38.89 -15.04
CA CYS A 145 35.88 -38.14 -13.81
C CYS A 145 34.97 -38.91 -12.82
N LEU A 146 33.98 -39.65 -13.31
CA LEU A 146 33.09 -40.45 -12.45
C LEU A 146 33.77 -41.67 -11.82
N ARG A 147 34.84 -42.20 -12.43
CA ARG A 147 35.61 -43.33 -11.88
C ARG A 147 36.70 -42.89 -10.92
N GLU A 148 37.18 -41.66 -11.06
CA GLU A 148 38.31 -41.08 -10.32
C GLU A 148 37.87 -39.97 -9.35
N MET A 149 36.81 -40.20 -8.57
CA MET A 149 36.36 -39.26 -7.55
C MET A 149 37.14 -39.43 -6.25
N TYR A 150 37.55 -38.31 -5.63
CA TYR A 150 38.33 -38.34 -4.37
C TYR A 150 37.50 -38.00 -3.14
N THR A 151 36.40 -37.27 -3.32
CA THR A 151 35.52 -36.81 -2.25
C THR A 151 34.08 -37.17 -2.54
N THR A 152 33.22 -37.00 -1.55
CA THR A 152 31.76 -37.10 -1.66
C THR A 152 31.11 -35.77 -2.08
N HIS A 153 31.88 -34.67 -2.19
CA HIS A 153 31.33 -33.35 -2.50
C HIS A 153 31.24 -33.13 -4.01
N GLU A 154 30.02 -33.09 -4.54
CA GLU A 154 29.78 -33.00 -5.99
C GLU A 154 30.40 -31.75 -6.65
N ASP A 155 30.31 -30.59 -6.00
CA ASP A 155 30.82 -29.32 -6.55
C ASP A 155 32.34 -29.34 -6.69
N VAL A 156 33.01 -30.02 -5.76
CA VAL A 156 34.45 -30.20 -5.72
C VAL A 156 34.88 -31.13 -6.86
N GLU A 157 34.18 -32.25 -7.06
CA GLU A 157 34.50 -33.18 -8.15
C GLU A 157 34.25 -32.56 -9.54
N VAL A 158 33.16 -31.79 -9.71
CA VAL A 158 32.91 -31.03 -10.94
C VAL A 158 34.04 -30.02 -11.18
N GLY A 159 34.41 -29.25 -10.14
CA GLY A 159 35.52 -28.30 -10.22
C GLY A 159 36.85 -28.96 -10.60
N ARG A 160 37.16 -30.12 -10.00
CA ARG A 160 38.38 -30.90 -10.30
C ARG A 160 38.40 -31.39 -11.75
N CYS A 161 37.26 -31.90 -12.25
CA CYS A 161 37.13 -32.34 -13.63
C CYS A 161 37.30 -31.18 -14.62
N VAL A 162 36.69 -30.02 -14.34
CA VAL A 162 36.86 -28.78 -15.14
C VAL A 162 38.33 -28.33 -15.16
N ARG A 163 39.01 -28.32 -14.01
CA ARG A 163 40.43 -27.98 -13.92
C ARG A 163 41.30 -28.91 -14.77
N ARG A 164 41.08 -30.22 -14.65
CA ARG A 164 41.87 -31.24 -15.36
C ARG A 164 41.72 -31.16 -16.88
N PHE A 165 40.50 -31.00 -17.38
CA PHE A 165 40.22 -31.14 -18.83
C PHE A 165 39.97 -29.82 -19.56
N ALA A 166 39.44 -28.79 -18.89
CA ALA A 166 39.30 -27.46 -19.49
C ALA A 166 40.49 -26.54 -19.21
N GLY A 167 41.34 -26.86 -18.21
CA GLY A 167 42.51 -26.07 -17.84
C GLY A 167 42.20 -24.79 -17.07
N VAL A 168 40.98 -24.69 -16.52
CA VAL A 168 40.51 -23.49 -15.80
C VAL A 168 39.89 -23.85 -14.46
N GLN A 169 39.94 -22.92 -13.52
CA GLN A 169 39.38 -23.07 -12.17
C GLN A 169 38.26 -22.04 -11.93
N CYS A 170 37.57 -22.13 -10.79
CA CYS A 170 36.52 -21.16 -10.49
C CYS A 170 37.13 -19.76 -10.38
N VAL A 171 36.47 -18.74 -10.93
CA VAL A 171 37.02 -17.38 -10.91
C VAL A 171 37.23 -16.88 -9.48
N TRP A 172 38.46 -16.47 -9.17
CA TRP A 172 38.84 -15.82 -7.91
C TRP A 172 38.46 -14.35 -7.93
N SER A 173 37.19 -14.04 -7.66
CA SER A 173 36.74 -12.66 -7.52
C SER A 173 35.83 -12.49 -6.31
N TYR A 174 36.21 -11.57 -5.43
CA TYR A 174 35.40 -11.18 -4.27
C TYR A 174 34.01 -10.67 -4.68
N GLU A 175 33.87 -10.15 -5.91
CA GLU A 175 32.57 -9.71 -6.43
C GLU A 175 31.63 -10.90 -6.69
N MET A 176 32.15 -12.09 -6.99
CA MET A 176 31.33 -13.28 -7.24
C MET A 176 30.56 -13.70 -5.99
N GLN A 177 31.08 -13.45 -4.78
CA GLN A 177 30.36 -13.66 -3.52
C GLN A 177 29.17 -12.72 -3.32
N GLN A 178 29.15 -11.57 -4.01
CA GLN A 178 28.04 -10.63 -3.96
C GLN A 178 27.05 -10.86 -5.10
N LEU A 179 27.53 -11.31 -6.26
CA LEU A 179 26.70 -11.58 -7.43
C LEU A 179 25.98 -12.93 -7.33
N PHE A 180 26.68 -13.95 -6.85
CA PHE A 180 26.15 -15.26 -6.54
C PHE A 180 26.11 -15.35 -5.02
N TYR A 181 24.97 -14.99 -4.44
CA TYR A 181 24.90 -14.75 -3.00
C TYR A 181 24.43 -16.00 -2.26
N GLU A 182 25.34 -16.55 -1.46
CA GLU A 182 25.06 -17.55 -0.42
C GLU A 182 24.80 -16.89 0.94
N ASN A 183 23.67 -17.22 1.58
CA ASN A 183 23.40 -16.80 2.95
C ASN A 183 23.89 -17.81 3.99
N TYR A 184 25.05 -17.53 4.58
CA TYR A 184 25.67 -18.34 5.65
C TYR A 184 25.11 -18.12 7.08
N GLU A 185 24.07 -17.29 7.28
CA GLU A 185 23.53 -17.06 8.62
C GLU A 185 23.04 -18.37 9.27
N GLN A 186 23.60 -18.70 10.45
CA GLN A 186 23.48 -20.00 11.14
C GLN A 186 22.04 -20.44 11.48
N ASN A 187 21.05 -19.55 11.35
CA ASN A 187 19.64 -19.88 11.51
C ASN A 187 19.03 -20.40 10.20
N LYS A 188 19.11 -21.73 10.04
CA LYS A 188 18.65 -22.61 8.93
C LYS A 188 17.18 -22.49 8.52
N LYS A 189 16.67 -21.28 8.27
CA LYS A 189 15.30 -21.06 7.79
C LYS A 189 15.21 -20.63 6.33
N GLY A 190 16.32 -20.30 5.65
CA GLY A 190 16.34 -20.04 4.20
C GLY A 190 15.54 -18.80 3.78
N TYR A 191 15.52 -17.76 4.63
CA TYR A 191 14.89 -16.48 4.33
C TYR A 191 15.90 -15.35 4.48
N ILE A 192 15.95 -14.43 3.52
CA ILE A 192 16.54 -13.11 3.75
C ILE A 192 15.41 -12.22 4.28
N ARG A 193 15.39 -12.00 5.60
CA ARG A 193 14.25 -11.36 6.31
C ARG A 193 14.00 -9.93 5.84
N ASP A 194 15.07 -9.20 5.58
CA ASP A 194 15.01 -7.81 5.12
C ASP A 194 15.24 -7.76 3.61
N LEU A 195 14.17 -7.45 2.87
CA LEU A 195 14.20 -7.33 1.41
C LEU A 195 14.86 -6.01 0.94
N HIS A 196 14.91 -4.97 1.77
CA HIS A 196 15.56 -3.68 1.47
C HIS A 196 17.06 -3.72 1.76
N ASN A 197 17.69 -4.87 1.50
CA ASN A 197 19.11 -5.08 1.73
C ASN A 197 19.90 -4.90 0.42
N SER A 198 20.97 -4.10 0.47
CA SER A 198 21.86 -3.88 -0.68
C SER A 198 22.47 -5.17 -1.27
N LYS A 199 22.64 -6.22 -0.47
CA LYS A 199 23.10 -7.55 -0.93
C LYS A 199 22.08 -8.19 -1.87
N ILE A 200 20.80 -8.19 -1.45
CA ILE A 200 19.70 -8.69 -2.29
C ILE A 200 19.67 -7.92 -3.58
N HIS A 201 19.75 -6.59 -3.50
CA HIS A 201 19.68 -5.76 -4.70
C HIS A 201 20.80 -6.09 -5.68
N ARG A 202 22.07 -6.16 -5.25
CA ARG A 202 23.23 -6.38 -6.12
C ARG A 202 23.32 -7.78 -6.72
N ALA A 203 22.87 -8.80 -5.99
CA ALA A 203 22.99 -10.19 -6.43
C ALA A 203 22.23 -10.48 -7.73
N ILE A 204 22.80 -11.36 -8.54
CA ILE A 204 22.18 -12.04 -9.68
C ILE A 204 21.40 -13.24 -9.19
N THR A 205 22.02 -14.05 -8.31
CA THR A 205 21.39 -15.23 -7.71
C THR A 205 21.35 -15.11 -6.19
N LEU A 206 20.27 -15.63 -5.60
CA LEU A 206 20.03 -15.61 -4.16
C LEU A 206 19.74 -17.03 -3.69
N HIS A 207 20.58 -17.55 -2.81
CA HIS A 207 20.45 -18.89 -2.25
C HIS A 207 20.79 -18.89 -0.73
N PRO A 208 20.13 -19.74 0.08
CA PRO A 208 19.01 -20.62 -0.25
C PRO A 208 17.63 -19.94 -0.07
N ASN A 209 16.65 -20.37 -0.85
CA ASN A 209 15.24 -19.93 -0.84
C ASN A 209 14.30 -21.16 -0.78
N LYS A 210 14.25 -21.80 0.40
CA LYS A 210 13.56 -23.08 0.60
C LYS A 210 12.05 -22.98 0.82
N ASN A 211 11.53 -21.77 1.02
CA ASN A 211 10.13 -21.57 1.39
C ASN A 211 9.32 -20.94 0.24
N PRO A 212 8.27 -21.64 -0.24
CA PRO A 212 7.47 -21.13 -1.35
C PRO A 212 6.77 -19.78 -1.13
N PRO A 213 6.05 -19.53 0.00
CA PRO A 213 5.51 -18.19 0.28
C PRO A 213 6.56 -17.08 0.18
N TYR A 214 7.77 -17.31 0.67
CA TYR A 214 8.85 -16.33 0.61
C TYR A 214 9.36 -16.11 -0.81
N GLN A 215 9.45 -17.14 -1.64
CA GLN A 215 9.81 -16.99 -3.05
C GLN A 215 8.84 -16.06 -3.80
N TYR A 216 7.54 -16.19 -3.58
CA TYR A 216 6.56 -15.27 -4.15
C TYR A 216 6.69 -13.85 -3.61
N ARG A 217 6.94 -13.70 -2.31
CA ARG A 217 7.19 -12.38 -1.69
C ARG A 217 8.43 -11.71 -2.27
N LEU A 218 9.53 -12.45 -2.42
CA LEU A 218 10.77 -11.99 -3.06
C LEU A 218 10.53 -11.64 -4.53
N HIS A 219 9.80 -12.47 -5.27
CA HIS A 219 9.46 -12.19 -6.67
C HIS A 219 8.62 -10.92 -6.82
N SER A 220 7.59 -10.76 -5.99
CA SER A 220 6.75 -9.56 -5.95
C SER A 220 7.58 -8.30 -5.65
N TYR A 221 8.52 -8.39 -4.71
CA TYR A 221 9.47 -7.30 -4.42
C TYR A 221 10.39 -6.99 -5.62
N VAL A 222 10.92 -7.99 -6.31
CA VAL A 222 11.74 -7.77 -7.52
C VAL A 222 10.90 -7.11 -8.64
N LEU A 223 9.65 -7.53 -8.82
CA LEU A 223 8.73 -6.93 -9.78
C LEU A 223 8.37 -5.49 -9.41
N SER A 224 8.14 -5.16 -8.13
CA SER A 224 7.84 -3.79 -7.70
C SER A 224 9.01 -2.84 -7.99
N ARG A 225 10.25 -3.30 -7.83
CA ARG A 225 11.45 -2.57 -8.25
C ARG A 225 11.52 -2.36 -9.76
N LYS A 226 11.22 -3.39 -10.56
CA LYS A 226 11.15 -3.27 -12.02
C LYS A 226 10.09 -2.26 -12.46
N ILE A 227 8.92 -2.26 -11.79
CA ILE A 227 7.87 -1.26 -12.04
C ILE A 227 8.37 0.15 -11.71
N ALA A 228 9.10 0.34 -10.60
CA ALA A 228 9.67 1.63 -10.24
C ALA A 228 10.69 2.14 -11.28
N ASP A 229 11.56 1.26 -11.79
CA ASP A 229 12.53 1.61 -12.84
C ASP A 229 11.84 1.98 -14.17
N LEU A 230 10.85 1.19 -14.59
CA LEU A 230 10.06 1.49 -15.78
C LEU A 230 9.29 2.81 -15.64
N ARG A 231 8.70 3.08 -14.47
CA ARG A 231 8.05 4.39 -14.19
C ARG A 231 9.04 5.54 -14.27
N HIS A 232 10.26 5.35 -13.74
CA HIS A 232 11.31 6.35 -13.86
C HIS A 232 11.67 6.60 -15.33
N ARG A 233 11.79 5.54 -16.14
CA ARG A 233 12.03 5.63 -17.58
C ARG A 233 10.91 6.39 -18.30
N THR A 234 9.65 6.13 -17.97
CA THR A 234 8.51 6.89 -18.50
C THR A 234 8.64 8.38 -18.20
N VAL A 235 9.00 8.76 -16.97
CA VAL A 235 9.22 10.18 -16.60
C VAL A 235 10.38 10.79 -17.38
N GLN A 236 11.49 10.05 -17.60
CA GLN A 236 12.60 10.52 -18.44
C GLN A 236 12.15 10.78 -19.88
N LEU A 237 11.37 9.86 -20.46
CA LEU A 237 10.84 10.01 -21.81
C LEU A 237 9.91 11.22 -21.94
N HIS A 238 9.00 11.45 -20.97
CA HIS A 238 8.18 12.67 -20.97
C HIS A 238 9.03 13.96 -20.93
N ARG A 239 10.13 13.96 -20.17
CA ARG A 239 11.06 15.11 -20.15
C ARG A 239 11.74 15.30 -21.51
N GLU A 240 12.17 14.22 -22.15
CA GLU A 240 12.77 14.27 -23.49
C GLU A 240 11.77 14.80 -24.53
N LEU A 241 10.50 14.37 -24.50
CA LEU A 241 9.44 14.88 -25.36
C LEU A 241 9.23 16.39 -25.17
N VAL A 242 9.14 16.87 -23.92
CA VAL A 242 9.01 18.30 -23.62
C VAL A 242 10.22 19.09 -24.13
N LEU A 243 11.43 18.56 -23.98
CA LEU A 243 12.64 19.21 -24.49
C LEU A 243 12.65 19.25 -26.03
N MET A 244 12.35 18.14 -26.70
CA MET A 244 12.31 18.06 -28.16
C MET A 244 11.22 18.94 -28.76
N GLY A 245 10.05 19.05 -28.12
CA GLY A 245 8.99 19.97 -28.53
C GLY A 245 9.46 21.43 -28.54
N ARG A 246 10.25 21.84 -27.54
CA ARG A 246 10.84 23.20 -27.50
C ARG A 246 11.81 23.47 -28.64
N TYR A 247 12.58 22.47 -29.06
CA TYR A 247 13.54 22.63 -30.16
C TYR A 247 12.90 22.55 -31.55
N SER A 248 11.86 21.73 -31.71
CA SER A 248 11.20 21.49 -32.99
C SER A 248 10.04 22.46 -33.27
N GLY A 249 9.54 23.18 -32.26
CA GLY A 249 8.32 23.99 -32.36
C GLY A 249 7.04 23.15 -32.41
N THR A 250 7.13 21.84 -32.14
CA THR A 250 5.98 20.93 -32.12
C THR A 250 5.17 21.12 -30.85
N GLU A 251 3.84 21.15 -30.97
CA GLU A 251 2.95 21.22 -29.80
C GLU A 251 3.07 19.94 -28.96
N VAL A 252 3.26 20.12 -27.65
CA VAL A 252 3.44 19.03 -26.68
C VAL A 252 2.14 18.79 -25.93
N GLN A 253 1.77 17.53 -25.72
CA GLN A 253 0.52 17.21 -25.03
C GLN A 253 0.54 17.71 -23.58
N LYS A 254 -0.65 18.05 -23.05
CA LYS A 254 -0.81 18.55 -21.68
C LYS A 254 -0.30 17.55 -20.63
N GLU A 255 -0.44 16.26 -20.90
CA GLU A 255 0.07 15.19 -20.03
C GLU A 255 1.60 15.18 -19.97
N ASP A 256 2.26 15.26 -21.12
CA ASP A 256 3.72 15.37 -21.22
C ASP A 256 4.23 16.62 -20.51
N LEU A 257 3.55 17.76 -20.66
CA LEU A 257 3.90 18.99 -19.96
C LEU A 257 3.79 18.86 -18.43
N ARG A 258 2.88 18.02 -17.92
CA ARG A 258 2.70 17.80 -16.48
C ARG A 258 3.72 16.79 -15.93
N LEU A 259 3.92 15.68 -16.63
CA LEU A 259 4.80 14.58 -16.18
C LEU A 259 6.28 14.86 -16.49
N GLY A 260 6.54 15.58 -17.58
CA GLY A 260 7.86 15.94 -18.09
C GLY A 260 8.49 17.19 -17.46
N VAL A 261 7.92 17.74 -16.38
CA VAL A 261 8.53 18.89 -15.69
C VAL A 261 9.85 18.44 -15.02
N PRO A 262 10.95 19.22 -15.14
CA PRO A 262 12.24 18.93 -14.50
C PRO A 262 12.20 19.20 -12.98
N PRO A 263 12.83 18.39 -12.12
CA PRO A 263 12.74 18.51 -10.66
C PRO A 263 13.05 19.91 -10.14
N SER A 264 12.16 20.46 -9.30
CA SER A 264 12.37 21.77 -8.65
C SER A 264 11.40 21.95 -7.49
N PHE A 265 11.90 22.51 -6.39
CA PHE A 265 11.10 22.89 -5.21
C PHE A 265 10.33 24.20 -5.40
N THR A 266 10.52 24.90 -6.52
CA THR A 266 9.86 26.18 -6.83
C THR A 266 8.78 26.05 -7.92
N ARG A 267 8.43 24.82 -8.33
CA ARG A 267 7.38 24.57 -9.34
C ARG A 267 6.00 25.07 -8.93
N PHE A 268 5.71 25.02 -7.64
CA PHE A 268 4.48 25.54 -7.08
C PHE A 268 4.78 26.85 -6.36
N GLN A 269 4.17 27.92 -6.84
CA GLN A 269 4.26 29.24 -6.24
C GLN A 269 2.91 29.55 -5.59
N PRO A 270 2.82 29.60 -4.25
CA PRO A 270 1.60 29.94 -3.55
C PRO A 270 1.18 31.37 -3.93
N ARG A 271 -0.13 31.59 -4.17
CA ARG A 271 -0.67 32.93 -4.47
C ARG A 271 -1.20 33.59 -3.21
N GLN A 272 -1.67 32.79 -2.28
CA GLN A 272 -2.18 33.20 -0.98
C GLN A 272 -1.37 32.52 0.13
N ARG A 273 -1.46 33.04 1.36
CA ARG A 273 -0.75 32.47 2.51
C ARG A 273 -1.20 31.04 2.79
N GLU A 274 -2.48 30.76 2.59
CA GLU A 274 -3.11 29.46 2.78
C GLU A 274 -2.62 28.40 1.77
N ASP A 275 -2.06 28.82 0.64
CA ASP A 275 -1.53 27.93 -0.38
C ASP A 275 -0.15 27.35 0.01
N VAL A 276 0.52 27.90 1.03
CA VAL A 276 1.90 27.52 1.38
C VAL A 276 1.95 26.07 1.85
N LEU A 277 2.66 25.23 1.11
CA LEU A 277 2.89 23.84 1.48
C LEU A 277 3.98 23.75 2.56
N GLU A 278 3.58 23.36 3.76
CA GLU A 278 4.45 23.21 4.92
C GLU A 278 5.41 22.02 4.79
N TRP A 279 6.62 22.17 5.32
CA TRP A 279 7.58 21.10 5.47
C TRP A 279 7.41 20.41 6.83
N GLU A 280 7.26 19.10 6.81
CA GLU A 280 7.32 18.27 8.00
C GLU A 280 8.77 17.85 8.25
N PHE A 281 9.29 18.16 9.44
CA PHE A 281 10.60 17.68 9.86
C PHE A 281 10.54 16.18 10.14
N LEU A 282 11.56 15.45 9.71
CA LEU A 282 11.66 14.02 9.91
C LEU A 282 13.02 13.62 10.45
N THR A 283 13.01 12.50 11.16
CA THR A 283 14.20 11.73 11.55
C THR A 283 14.08 10.34 10.94
N GLY A 284 15.04 9.45 11.14
CA GLY A 284 14.89 8.04 10.73
C GLY A 284 13.73 7.28 11.39
N LYS A 285 13.04 7.84 12.40
CA LYS A 285 11.94 7.15 13.12
C LYS A 285 10.67 7.96 13.33
N HIS A 286 10.76 9.28 13.36
CA HIS A 286 9.66 10.17 13.75
C HIS A 286 9.42 11.26 12.71
N LEU A 287 8.17 11.71 12.66
CA LEU A 287 7.72 12.91 11.96
C LEU A 287 7.27 13.95 12.96
N TYR A 288 7.54 15.20 12.61
CA TYR A 288 7.15 16.37 13.34
C TYR A 288 6.36 17.27 12.40
N SER A 289 5.10 17.52 12.78
CA SER A 289 4.12 18.21 11.94
C SER A 289 3.56 19.41 12.70
N ALA A 290 3.43 20.54 12.01
CA ALA A 290 2.68 21.69 12.49
C ALA A 290 1.21 21.65 12.04
N ALA A 291 0.83 20.63 11.24
CA ALA A 291 -0.50 20.55 10.65
C ALA A 291 -1.60 20.33 11.70
N ASP A 292 -2.70 21.05 11.53
CA ASP A 292 -3.87 20.99 12.40
C ASP A 292 -4.41 19.55 12.55
N GLY A 293 -4.74 19.18 13.79
CA GLY A 293 -5.32 17.87 14.11
C GLY A 293 -4.35 16.68 14.05
N GLN A 294 -3.06 16.91 13.83
CA GLN A 294 -2.01 15.89 13.94
C GLN A 294 -1.21 16.05 15.24
N PRO A 295 -0.79 14.95 15.90
CA PRO A 295 0.15 15.03 17.01
C PRO A 295 1.46 15.71 16.55
N PRO A 296 2.01 16.69 17.30
CA PRO A 296 3.22 17.41 16.91
C PRO A 296 4.43 16.50 16.69
N ARG A 297 4.45 15.33 17.35
CA ARG A 297 5.41 14.26 17.15
C ARG A 297 4.67 12.95 16.98
N ARG A 298 4.96 12.23 15.90
CA ARG A 298 4.43 10.89 15.66
C ARG A 298 5.51 9.95 15.15
N GLY A 299 5.37 8.66 15.45
CA GLY A 299 6.18 7.64 14.78
C GLY A 299 5.84 7.59 13.29
N MET A 300 6.83 7.34 12.44
CA MET A 300 6.56 7.03 11.03
C MET A 300 5.79 5.72 10.93
N ASP A 301 4.68 5.75 10.19
CA ASP A 301 3.94 4.55 9.84
C ASP A 301 4.78 3.64 8.93
N SER A 302 4.33 2.39 8.74
CA SER A 302 5.09 1.41 7.96
C SER A 302 5.28 1.83 6.51
N ALA A 303 4.26 2.42 5.88
CA ALA A 303 4.31 2.85 4.49
C ALA A 303 5.30 4.01 4.29
N GLN A 304 5.33 4.97 5.21
CA GLN A 304 6.27 6.08 5.20
C GLN A 304 7.71 5.62 5.42
N ARG A 305 7.93 4.66 6.32
CA ARG A 305 9.24 4.08 6.58
C ARG A 305 9.76 3.33 5.36
N GLU A 306 8.93 2.46 4.79
CA GLU A 306 9.26 1.70 3.57
C GLU A 306 9.56 2.64 2.40
N ALA A 307 8.77 3.71 2.22
CA ALA A 307 9.04 4.72 1.21
C ALA A 307 10.38 5.44 1.42
N LEU A 308 10.72 5.80 2.67
CA LEU A 308 12.01 6.44 2.99
C LEU A 308 13.19 5.49 2.73
N ASP A 309 13.06 4.22 3.13
CA ASP A 309 14.08 3.19 2.90
C ASP A 309 14.31 2.95 1.39
N ASP A 310 13.22 2.89 0.60
CA ASP A 310 13.28 2.78 -0.85
C ASP A 310 13.91 4.00 -1.54
N ILE A 311 13.64 5.21 -1.03
CA ILE A 311 14.25 6.45 -1.52
C ILE A 311 15.75 6.42 -1.25
N VAL A 312 16.16 6.11 -0.02
CA VAL A 312 17.57 6.01 0.35
C VAL A 312 18.27 4.96 -0.50
N MET A 313 17.66 3.79 -0.68
CA MET A 313 18.22 2.72 -1.51
C MET A 313 18.44 3.19 -2.96
N GLN A 314 17.45 3.84 -3.59
CA GLN A 314 17.58 4.39 -4.93
C GLN A 314 18.69 5.43 -5.04
N VAL A 315 18.79 6.34 -4.06
CA VAL A 315 19.87 7.33 -4.01
C VAL A 315 21.23 6.64 -3.93
N MET A 316 21.35 5.59 -3.12
CA MET A 316 22.59 4.84 -3.00
C MET A 316 22.96 4.08 -4.28
N GLU A 317 21.98 3.57 -5.03
CA GLU A 317 22.19 2.97 -6.34
C GLU A 317 22.71 4.00 -7.35
N MET A 318 22.06 5.17 -7.43
CA MET A 318 22.48 6.26 -8.31
C MET A 318 23.90 6.75 -7.98
N ILE A 319 24.22 6.95 -6.70
CA ILE A 319 25.55 7.39 -6.24
C ILE A 319 26.64 6.36 -6.60
N ASN A 320 26.30 5.07 -6.55
CA ASN A 320 27.23 3.96 -6.77
C ASN A 320 27.18 3.36 -8.18
N ALA A 321 26.39 3.90 -9.12
CA ALA A 321 26.26 3.36 -10.47
C ALA A 321 27.62 3.13 -11.17
N ASN A 322 28.58 4.03 -10.93
CA ASN A 322 29.95 3.98 -11.45
C ASN A 322 31.01 3.70 -10.36
N ALA A 323 30.65 2.97 -9.31
CA ALA A 323 31.53 2.68 -8.19
C ALA A 323 32.85 1.98 -8.63
N LYS A 324 32.75 1.01 -9.56
CA LYS A 324 33.88 0.22 -10.05
C LYS A 324 34.92 1.06 -10.79
N THR A 325 34.47 1.82 -11.81
CA THR A 325 35.36 2.72 -12.58
C THR A 325 36.01 3.78 -11.68
N ARG A 326 35.32 4.22 -10.64
CA ARG A 326 35.82 5.18 -9.65
C ARG A 326 36.69 4.56 -8.54
N GLY A 327 36.77 3.23 -8.44
CA GLY A 327 37.56 2.53 -7.42
C GLY A 327 37.11 2.79 -5.97
N ARG A 328 35.82 3.13 -5.77
CA ARG A 328 35.22 3.50 -4.48
C ARG A 328 33.78 3.02 -4.36
N VAL A 329 33.33 2.74 -3.15
CA VAL A 329 31.93 2.47 -2.82
C VAL A 329 31.50 3.44 -1.72
N ILE A 330 30.26 3.90 -1.77
CA ILE A 330 29.65 4.67 -0.69
C ILE A 330 28.57 3.79 -0.06
N ASP A 331 28.64 3.60 1.25
CA ASP A 331 27.61 2.88 2.01
C ASP A 331 26.76 3.85 2.81
N PHE A 332 25.48 3.56 2.95
CA PHE A 332 24.57 4.31 3.81
C PHE A 332 24.78 3.93 5.28
N LYS A 333 24.68 4.90 6.19
CA LYS A 333 24.63 4.66 7.64
C LYS A 333 23.26 4.98 8.21
N GLU A 334 22.84 6.23 8.10
CA GLU A 334 21.58 6.69 8.68
C GLU A 334 21.13 8.00 8.02
N VAL A 335 19.83 8.27 8.11
CA VAL A 335 19.26 9.60 7.89
C VAL A 335 19.35 10.32 9.24
N GLN A 336 20.21 11.34 9.33
CA GLN A 336 20.34 12.12 10.57
C GLN A 336 19.05 12.89 10.84
N TYR A 337 18.60 13.62 9.82
CA TYR A 337 17.31 14.28 9.78
C TYR A 337 16.94 14.62 8.34
N GLY A 338 15.73 15.14 8.15
CA GLY A 338 15.33 15.71 6.88
C GLY A 338 14.04 16.51 7.00
N TYR A 339 13.57 16.94 5.84
CA TYR A 339 12.28 17.58 5.68
C TYR A 339 11.54 16.87 4.55
N ARG A 340 10.24 16.68 4.70
CA ARG A 340 9.37 16.24 3.61
C ARG A 340 8.15 17.14 3.47
N ARG A 341 7.67 17.29 2.24
CA ARG A 341 6.34 17.82 1.97
C ARG A 341 5.74 17.11 0.77
N VAL A 342 4.43 17.16 0.63
CA VAL A 342 3.72 16.56 -0.51
C VAL A 342 3.06 17.68 -1.29
N ASN A 343 3.44 17.81 -2.56
CA ASN A 343 2.74 18.64 -3.51
C ASN A 343 1.63 17.82 -4.19
N PRO A 344 0.35 18.20 -4.07
CA PRO A 344 -0.76 17.39 -4.58
C PRO A 344 -0.76 17.24 -6.10
N VAL A 345 -0.09 18.14 -6.83
CA VAL A 345 -0.01 18.09 -8.30
C VAL A 345 1.19 17.30 -8.78
N TYR A 346 2.34 17.46 -8.12
CA TYR A 346 3.64 17.02 -8.64
C TYR A 346 4.23 15.80 -7.93
N GLY A 347 3.95 15.58 -6.64
CA GLY A 347 4.52 14.46 -5.88
C GLY A 347 5.15 14.86 -4.56
N ALA A 348 5.90 13.92 -3.97
CA ALA A 348 6.57 14.10 -2.68
C ALA A 348 7.98 14.68 -2.86
N GLU A 349 8.36 15.56 -1.95
CA GLU A 349 9.64 16.28 -1.96
C GLU A 349 10.37 16.03 -0.65
N TYR A 350 11.69 15.81 -0.73
CA TYR A 350 12.53 15.48 0.41
C TYR A 350 13.84 16.27 0.38
N ILE A 351 14.24 16.73 1.56
CA ILE A 351 15.57 17.26 1.84
C ILE A 351 16.15 16.36 2.93
N LEU A 352 17.06 15.47 2.56
CA LEU A 352 17.61 14.48 3.48
C LEU A 352 19.06 14.79 3.83
N ASP A 353 19.37 14.72 5.11
CA ASP A 353 20.73 14.71 5.61
C ASP A 353 21.19 13.27 5.86
N LEU A 354 22.11 12.81 5.02
CA LEU A 354 22.56 11.43 5.00
C LEU A 354 23.97 11.34 5.58
N LEU A 355 24.13 10.48 6.59
CA LEU A 355 25.43 9.99 7.02
C LEU A 355 25.80 8.78 6.16
N LEU A 356 26.96 8.86 5.52
CA LEU A 356 27.46 7.87 4.57
C LEU A 356 28.88 7.44 4.97
N LEU A 357 29.32 6.26 4.52
CA LEU A 357 30.72 5.84 4.57
C LEU A 357 31.31 5.80 3.17
N TYR A 358 32.35 6.59 2.96
CA TYR A 358 33.18 6.50 1.77
C TYR A 358 34.24 5.41 1.96
N LYS A 359 34.22 4.38 1.10
CA LYS A 359 35.20 3.28 1.08
C LYS A 359 35.99 3.30 -0.22
N LYS A 360 37.30 3.57 -0.12
CA LYS A 360 38.23 3.53 -1.26
C LYS A 360 38.88 2.15 -1.34
N HIS A 361 38.81 1.54 -2.51
CA HIS A 361 39.39 0.22 -2.78
C HIS A 361 40.62 0.29 -3.69
N LYS A 362 40.74 1.33 -4.53
CA LYS A 362 41.91 1.55 -5.41
C LYS A 362 43.02 2.31 -4.67
N GLY A 363 44.22 1.75 -4.62
CA GLY A 363 45.38 2.33 -3.90
C GLY A 363 45.32 2.08 -2.39
N LYS A 364 45.70 3.08 -1.57
CA LYS A 364 45.61 2.97 -0.10
C LYS A 364 44.14 2.84 0.32
N LYS A 365 43.78 1.68 0.88
CA LYS A 365 42.43 1.43 1.42
C LYS A 365 42.12 2.46 2.51
N MET A 366 40.93 3.06 2.42
CA MET A 366 40.50 4.12 3.33
C MET A 366 38.99 4.06 3.52
N THR A 367 38.54 4.22 4.77
CA THR A 367 37.11 4.36 5.11
C THR A 367 36.90 5.64 5.90
N VAL A 368 36.04 6.54 5.42
CA VAL A 368 35.79 7.85 6.06
C VAL A 368 34.29 8.12 6.10
N PRO A 369 33.73 8.57 7.25
CA PRO A 369 32.36 9.03 7.30
C PRO A 369 32.21 10.35 6.55
N VAL A 370 31.17 10.47 5.74
CA VAL A 370 30.86 11.64 4.92
C VAL A 370 29.40 12.00 5.11
N ARG A 371 29.13 13.29 5.29
CA ARG A 371 27.78 13.84 5.36
C ARG A 371 27.38 14.45 4.02
N ARG A 372 26.16 14.18 3.55
CA ARG A 372 25.63 14.75 2.29
C ARG A 372 24.17 15.11 2.41
N HIS A 373 23.82 16.27 1.86
CA HIS A 373 22.43 16.64 1.63
C HIS A 373 21.94 16.10 0.29
N ALA A 374 20.81 15.40 0.31
CA ALA A 374 20.13 14.89 -0.86
C ALA A 374 18.80 15.65 -1.03
N TYR A 375 18.65 16.28 -2.20
CA TYR A 375 17.44 17.00 -2.60
C TYR A 375 16.69 16.14 -3.60
N LEU A 376 15.57 15.58 -3.18
CA LEU A 376 14.90 14.50 -3.89
C LEU A 376 13.45 14.88 -4.17
N GLN A 377 12.96 14.46 -5.34
CA GLN A 377 11.57 14.61 -5.71
C GLN A 377 11.07 13.30 -6.31
N GLN A 378 10.05 12.74 -5.67
CA GLN A 378 9.32 11.58 -6.16
C GLN A 378 8.09 12.09 -6.90
N THR A 379 8.16 12.12 -8.23
CA THR A 379 7.06 12.61 -9.06
C THR A 379 5.93 11.60 -9.10
N PHE A 380 4.68 12.07 -9.01
CA PHE A 380 3.53 11.19 -9.26
C PHE A 380 3.55 10.68 -10.70
N SER A 381 3.19 9.41 -10.89
CA SER A 381 2.93 8.86 -12.22
C SER A 381 1.54 9.29 -12.71
N ARG A 382 1.22 8.92 -13.96
CA ARG A 382 -0.15 9.01 -14.47
C ARG A 382 -1.13 8.36 -13.48
N ALA A 383 -2.25 9.03 -13.24
CA ALA A 383 -3.33 8.47 -12.44
C ALA A 383 -3.89 7.22 -13.15
N GLN A 384 -3.99 6.12 -12.43
CA GLN A 384 -4.58 4.88 -12.90
C GLN A 384 -5.79 4.58 -12.01
N PHE A 385 -6.92 4.31 -12.65
CA PHE A 385 -8.14 3.88 -11.98
C PHE A 385 -8.27 2.39 -12.23
N VAL A 386 -8.49 1.62 -11.17
CA VAL A 386 -8.71 0.18 -11.23
C VAL A 386 -10.03 -0.08 -10.54
N GLU A 387 -11.00 -0.57 -11.29
CA GLU A 387 -12.28 -0.99 -10.74
C GLU A 387 -12.14 -2.44 -10.25
N HIS A 388 -12.69 -2.73 -9.07
CA HIS A 388 -12.55 -4.06 -8.44
C HIS A 388 -13.44 -5.13 -9.10
N GLU A 389 -14.47 -4.70 -9.82
CA GLU A 389 -15.31 -5.52 -10.68
C GLU A 389 -15.35 -4.87 -12.06
N GLU A 390 -15.36 -5.65 -13.14
CA GLU A 390 -15.58 -5.12 -14.49
C GLU A 390 -16.97 -4.48 -14.53
N LEU A 391 -17.01 -3.15 -14.55
CA LEU A 391 -18.26 -2.41 -14.79
C LEU A 391 -18.69 -2.66 -16.24
N ASP A 392 -19.86 -3.29 -16.39
CA ASP A 392 -20.54 -3.35 -17.69
C ASP A 392 -21.00 -1.93 -18.05
N ALA A 393 -20.20 -1.27 -18.90
CA ALA A 393 -20.46 0.08 -19.36
C ALA A 393 -21.83 0.20 -20.08
N GLN A 394 -22.32 -0.88 -20.68
CA GLN A 394 -23.62 -0.94 -21.33
C GLN A 394 -24.74 -0.86 -20.28
N ASP A 395 -24.67 -1.69 -19.24
CA ASP A 395 -25.66 -1.73 -18.16
C ASP A 395 -25.68 -0.44 -17.32
N LEU A 396 -24.52 0.23 -17.16
CA LEU A 396 -24.45 1.55 -16.54
C LEU A 396 -25.07 2.64 -17.43
N ALA A 397 -24.77 2.64 -18.72
CA ALA A 397 -25.36 3.58 -19.68
C ALA A 397 -26.88 3.40 -19.76
N ASP A 398 -27.37 2.16 -19.76
CA ASP A 398 -28.80 1.86 -19.79
C ASP A 398 -29.51 2.36 -18.52
N ARG A 399 -28.89 2.24 -17.35
CA ARG A 399 -29.41 2.80 -16.08
C ARG A 399 -29.45 4.32 -16.08
N ILE A 400 -28.39 4.98 -16.54
CA ILE A 400 -28.35 6.45 -16.68
C ILE A 400 -29.44 6.94 -17.65
N ASN A 401 -29.63 6.22 -18.75
CA ASN A 401 -30.65 6.53 -19.75
C ASN A 401 -32.08 6.25 -19.24
N GLN A 402 -32.27 5.26 -18.35
CA GLN A 402 -33.55 4.98 -17.70
C GLN A 402 -33.92 6.03 -16.64
N GLU A 403 -32.97 6.49 -15.81
CA GLU A 403 -33.21 7.59 -14.85
C GLU A 403 -33.44 8.94 -15.54
N SER A 404 -32.94 9.11 -16.77
CA SER A 404 -33.14 10.32 -17.60
C SER A 404 -34.48 10.35 -18.35
N GLY A 405 -35.40 9.42 -18.06
CA GLY A 405 -36.65 9.26 -18.80
C GLY A 405 -37.69 10.37 -18.56
N SER A 406 -37.57 11.53 -19.24
CA SER A 406 -38.72 12.26 -19.80
C SER A 406 -38.30 13.49 -20.63
N LEU A 407 -38.38 13.36 -21.97
CA LEU A 407 -38.62 14.46 -22.94
C LEU A 407 -37.48 15.42 -23.32
N SER A 408 -36.22 14.97 -23.44
CA SER A 408 -35.15 15.83 -24.01
C SER A 408 -35.14 15.93 -25.54
N PHE A 409 -35.91 15.09 -26.26
CA PHE A 409 -35.90 15.03 -27.73
C PHE A 409 -37.18 15.49 -28.45
N LEU A 410 -38.21 15.95 -27.73
CA LEU A 410 -39.45 16.47 -28.35
C LEU A 410 -39.54 17.99 -28.19
N SER A 411 -39.66 18.70 -29.31
CA SER A 411 -39.93 20.13 -29.32
C SER A 411 -41.26 20.44 -28.61
N ASN A 412 -41.33 21.61 -27.97
CA ASN A 412 -42.42 22.00 -27.05
C ASN A 412 -43.84 21.91 -27.63
N SER A 413 -44.00 21.85 -28.94
CA SER A 413 -45.31 21.84 -29.62
C SER A 413 -45.97 20.47 -29.72
N LEU A 414 -45.24 19.35 -29.54
CA LEU A 414 -45.77 17.99 -29.65
C LEU A 414 -46.24 17.38 -28.32
N LYS A 415 -46.01 18.06 -27.19
CA LYS A 415 -46.40 17.57 -25.84
C LYS A 415 -47.91 17.56 -25.57
N LYS A 416 -48.75 18.10 -26.48
CA LYS A 416 -50.21 18.23 -26.29
C LYS A 416 -51.06 17.14 -26.94
N LEU A 417 -50.48 16.15 -27.63
CA LEU A 417 -51.23 15.36 -28.61
C LEU A 417 -51.16 13.83 -28.50
N VAL A 418 -50.78 13.23 -27.36
CA VAL A 418 -50.81 11.76 -27.25
C VAL A 418 -51.43 11.30 -25.93
N PRO A 419 -52.66 10.73 -25.95
CA PRO A 419 -53.22 9.99 -24.83
C PRO A 419 -53.05 8.49 -25.10
N PHE A 420 -52.20 7.77 -24.37
CA PHE A 420 -52.29 6.30 -24.35
C PHE A 420 -51.76 5.70 -23.05
N GLN A 421 -52.65 4.93 -22.40
CA GLN A 421 -52.37 3.96 -21.34
C GLN A 421 -51.47 2.85 -21.88
N LEU A 422 -50.52 2.38 -21.06
CA LEU A 422 -49.80 1.13 -21.29
C LEU A 422 -50.24 0.05 -20.27
N PRO A 423 -50.34 -1.21 -20.70
CA PRO A 423 -50.97 -2.30 -19.97
C PRO A 423 -50.04 -2.90 -18.92
N GLY A 424 -50.66 -3.45 -17.88
CA GLY A 424 -49.98 -4.09 -16.76
C GLY A 424 -49.10 -5.27 -17.19
N SER A 425 -47.81 -5.17 -16.87
CA SER A 425 -46.97 -6.34 -16.62
C SER A 425 -46.91 -6.55 -15.12
N LYS A 426 -47.36 -7.72 -14.67
CA LYS A 426 -47.07 -8.24 -13.33
C LYS A 426 -45.58 -8.53 -13.27
N ASN A 427 -44.75 -7.52 -12.98
CA ASN A 427 -43.43 -7.77 -12.46
C ASN A 427 -43.59 -8.12 -10.98
N GLU A 428 -43.46 -9.42 -10.69
CA GLU A 428 -43.09 -9.87 -9.35
C GLU A 428 -41.90 -9.03 -8.90
N HIS A 429 -42.07 -8.35 -7.76
CA HIS A 429 -41.04 -7.55 -7.14
C HIS A 429 -39.84 -8.45 -6.79
N LYS A 430 -38.84 -8.53 -7.66
CA LYS A 430 -37.49 -8.92 -7.26
C LYS A 430 -37.02 -7.92 -6.21
N GLU A 431 -36.71 -8.42 -5.02
CA GLU A 431 -36.11 -7.64 -3.94
C GLU A 431 -34.87 -6.87 -4.41
N PRO A 432 -34.50 -5.74 -3.77
CA PRO A 432 -33.40 -4.91 -4.23
C PRO A 432 -32.09 -5.72 -4.24
N LYS A 433 -31.30 -5.62 -5.33
CA LYS A 433 -29.94 -6.19 -5.47
C LYS A 433 -28.94 -5.73 -4.39
N GLU A 434 -29.28 -4.72 -3.59
CA GLU A 434 -28.38 -4.08 -2.63
C GLU A 434 -28.62 -4.54 -1.19
N THR A 435 -27.56 -4.86 -0.45
CA THR A 435 -27.61 -5.21 0.98
C THR A 435 -28.31 -4.12 1.80
N LYS A 436 -29.26 -4.49 2.66
CA LYS A 436 -29.96 -3.55 3.53
C LYS A 436 -29.02 -2.97 4.60
N ILE A 437 -29.01 -1.65 4.77
CA ILE A 437 -28.25 -0.98 5.86
C ILE A 437 -29.20 -0.69 7.02
N ASN A 438 -28.84 -1.14 8.22
CA ASN A 438 -29.59 -0.86 9.45
C ASN A 438 -28.92 0.30 10.18
N ILE A 439 -29.53 1.48 10.11
CA ILE A 439 -29.03 2.73 10.71
C ILE A 439 -29.52 2.80 12.15
N LEU A 440 -28.58 2.77 13.11
CA LEU A 440 -28.86 2.81 14.54
C LEU A 440 -28.45 4.18 15.09
N ILE A 441 -29.41 4.86 15.74
CA ILE A 441 -29.22 6.22 16.27
C ILE A 441 -29.58 6.27 17.76
N PRO A 442 -28.60 6.35 18.66
CA PRO A 442 -28.81 6.70 20.06
C PRO A 442 -29.35 8.13 20.19
N LEU A 443 -30.48 8.31 20.89
CA LEU A 443 -31.14 9.61 21.02
C LEU A 443 -31.63 9.89 22.45
N SER A 444 -31.22 11.04 22.99
CA SER A 444 -31.76 11.66 24.21
C SER A 444 -31.67 13.18 24.08
N GLY A 445 -32.78 13.89 24.31
CA GLY A 445 -32.90 15.31 24.00
C GLY A 445 -32.60 15.60 22.52
N ARG A 446 -32.11 16.81 22.20
CA ARG A 446 -31.65 17.20 20.85
C ARG A 446 -32.75 17.17 19.76
N PHE A 447 -33.98 17.56 20.09
CA PHE A 447 -35.08 17.57 19.11
C PHE A 447 -34.76 18.31 17.81
N ASP A 448 -34.17 19.51 17.87
CA ASP A 448 -33.87 20.30 16.67
C ASP A 448 -32.87 19.60 15.72
N MET A 449 -31.87 18.93 16.29
CA MET A 449 -30.91 18.13 15.53
C MET A 449 -31.59 16.91 14.92
N PHE A 450 -32.53 16.29 15.64
CA PHE A 450 -33.32 15.18 15.13
C PHE A 450 -34.26 15.59 13.98
N VAL A 451 -34.87 16.77 14.03
CA VAL A 451 -35.66 17.33 12.92
C VAL A 451 -34.79 17.50 11.67
N ARG A 452 -33.59 18.07 11.82
CA ARG A 452 -32.62 18.20 10.71
C ARG A 452 -32.21 16.84 10.16
N PHE A 453 -31.90 15.89 11.04
CA PHE A 453 -31.57 14.52 10.67
C PHE A 453 -32.69 13.89 9.84
N MET A 454 -33.93 13.96 10.31
CA MET A 454 -35.07 13.38 9.61
C MET A 454 -35.31 14.05 8.25
N GLY A 455 -35.10 15.36 8.13
CA GLY A 455 -35.14 16.05 6.84
C GLY A 455 -34.04 15.61 5.86
N ASN A 456 -32.83 15.29 6.35
CA ASN A 456 -31.78 14.69 5.53
C ASN A 456 -32.11 13.23 5.17
N PHE A 457 -32.57 12.43 6.13
CA PHE A 457 -32.99 11.05 5.92
C PHE A 457 -34.16 10.95 4.92
N GLU A 458 -35.10 11.89 4.96
CA GLU A 458 -36.20 11.96 3.99
C GLU A 458 -35.69 12.15 2.57
N LYS A 459 -34.83 13.15 2.36
CA LYS A 459 -34.25 13.48 1.05
C LYS A 459 -33.32 12.39 0.52
N THR A 460 -32.52 11.79 1.39
CA THR A 460 -31.48 10.83 0.99
C THR A 460 -32.01 9.40 0.90
N CYS A 461 -32.92 9.00 1.80
CA CYS A 461 -33.34 7.60 1.95
C CYS A 461 -34.81 7.38 1.58
N LEU A 462 -35.74 8.19 2.10
CA LEU A 462 -37.18 7.92 1.95
C LEU A 462 -37.70 8.25 0.54
N ILE A 463 -37.37 9.44 0.02
CA ILE A 463 -37.78 9.87 -1.32
C ILE A 463 -37.14 8.99 -2.41
N PRO A 464 -35.83 8.69 -2.39
CA PRO A 464 -35.20 7.82 -3.38
C PRO A 464 -35.43 6.33 -3.13
N ASN A 465 -36.15 5.95 -2.06
CA ASN A 465 -36.44 4.58 -1.66
C ASN A 465 -35.17 3.69 -1.51
N GLN A 466 -34.18 4.20 -0.79
CA GLN A 466 -32.94 3.45 -0.49
C GLN A 466 -33.24 2.21 0.36
N ASN A 467 -32.54 1.09 0.13
CA ASN A 467 -32.71 -0.12 0.93
C ASN A 467 -32.06 0.03 2.33
N VAL A 468 -32.77 0.69 3.23
CA VAL A 468 -32.33 0.99 4.60
C VAL A 468 -33.42 0.70 5.62
N LYS A 469 -33.01 0.50 6.87
CA LYS A 469 -33.87 0.49 8.06
C LYS A 469 -33.38 1.53 9.04
N LEU A 470 -34.26 2.39 9.54
CA LEU A 470 -33.93 3.34 10.60
C LEU A 470 -34.37 2.81 11.97
N VAL A 471 -33.45 2.75 12.93
CA VAL A 471 -33.71 2.39 14.32
C VAL A 471 -33.30 3.54 15.23
N VAL A 472 -34.29 4.23 15.79
CA VAL A 472 -34.08 5.28 16.79
C VAL A 472 -34.09 4.63 18.18
N LEU A 473 -32.94 4.64 18.85
CA LEU A 473 -32.71 4.08 20.17
C LEU A 473 -32.96 5.18 21.21
N LEU A 474 -34.21 5.30 21.62
CA LEU A 474 -34.72 6.43 22.38
C LEU A 474 -34.64 6.17 23.89
N PHE A 475 -33.84 6.97 24.60
CA PHE A 475 -33.75 6.84 26.06
C PHE A 475 -35.04 7.30 26.75
N ASN A 476 -35.51 6.46 27.67
CA ASN A 476 -36.75 6.62 28.42
C ASN A 476 -36.47 7.02 29.87
N SER A 477 -35.88 8.20 30.06
CA SER A 477 -35.65 8.80 31.38
C SER A 477 -36.49 10.08 31.54
N ASP A 478 -36.81 10.44 32.78
CA ASP A 478 -37.46 11.72 33.12
C ASP A 478 -36.60 12.95 32.72
N SER A 479 -35.33 12.72 32.37
CA SER A 479 -34.38 13.71 31.89
C SER A 479 -34.44 14.00 30.38
N ASN A 480 -35.29 13.32 29.59
CA ASN A 480 -35.49 13.64 28.17
C ASN A 480 -36.77 14.49 27.96
N PRO A 481 -36.67 15.84 27.94
CA PRO A 481 -37.83 16.72 27.80
C PRO A 481 -38.49 16.65 26.42
N ASP A 482 -37.76 16.14 25.42
CA ASP A 482 -38.16 16.14 24.01
C ASP A 482 -38.85 14.85 23.57
N LYS A 483 -38.93 13.85 24.45
CA LYS A 483 -39.42 12.49 24.12
C LYS A 483 -40.76 12.50 23.38
N ALA A 484 -41.74 13.26 23.86
CA ALA A 484 -43.06 13.32 23.25
C ALA A 484 -43.00 13.81 21.81
N LYS A 485 -42.24 14.90 21.57
CA LYS A 485 -42.04 15.49 20.24
C LYS A 485 -41.29 14.54 19.30
N GLN A 486 -40.30 13.81 19.80
CA GLN A 486 -39.52 12.84 19.01
C GLN A 486 -40.39 11.66 18.55
N VAL A 487 -41.24 11.14 19.44
CA VAL A 487 -42.18 10.06 19.11
C VAL A 487 -43.26 10.53 18.14
N GLU A 488 -43.76 11.76 18.32
CA GLU A 488 -44.72 12.39 17.40
C GLU A 488 -44.12 12.56 16.00
N LEU A 489 -42.90 13.11 15.88
CA LEU A 489 -42.21 13.25 14.60
C LEU A 489 -42.05 11.89 13.88
N MET A 490 -41.64 10.85 14.61
CA MET A 490 -41.53 9.51 14.02
C MET A 490 -42.87 8.93 13.58
N ARG A 491 -43.95 9.25 14.30
CA ARG A 491 -45.32 8.86 13.91
C ARG A 491 -45.73 9.55 12.60
N ASP A 492 -45.44 10.84 12.46
CA ASP A 492 -45.75 11.61 11.25
C ASP A 492 -45.01 11.06 10.03
N TYR A 493 -43.71 10.76 10.16
CA TYR A 493 -42.94 10.14 9.08
C TYR A 493 -43.44 8.74 8.72
N ARG A 494 -43.86 7.92 9.69
CA ARG A 494 -44.47 6.60 9.40
C ARG A 494 -45.80 6.72 8.69
N ALA A 495 -46.63 7.71 9.07
CA ALA A 495 -47.88 7.98 8.39
C ALA A 495 -47.65 8.45 6.94
N LYS A 496 -46.64 9.30 6.73
CA LYS A 496 -46.25 9.82 5.41
C LYS A 496 -45.60 8.75 4.51
N TYR A 497 -44.81 7.83 5.09
CA TYR A 497 -44.07 6.79 4.37
C TYR A 497 -44.36 5.38 4.94
N PRO A 498 -45.55 4.81 4.68
CA PRO A 498 -45.98 3.54 5.31
C PRO A 498 -45.16 2.31 4.89
N LYS A 499 -44.44 2.39 3.77
CA LYS A 499 -43.55 1.31 3.29
C LYS A 499 -42.12 1.39 3.86
N ALA A 500 -41.76 2.51 4.50
CA ALA A 500 -40.42 2.71 5.02
C ALA A 500 -40.21 1.93 6.33
N ASP A 501 -39.08 1.23 6.43
CA ASP A 501 -38.74 0.45 7.62
C ASP A 501 -38.10 1.36 8.67
N MET A 502 -38.93 1.89 9.58
CA MET A 502 -38.51 2.81 10.63
C MET A 502 -39.07 2.38 11.98
N GLN A 503 -38.20 2.13 12.96
CA GLN A 503 -38.59 1.71 14.31
C GLN A 503 -38.04 2.65 15.39
N VAL A 504 -38.77 2.77 16.50
CA VAL A 504 -38.31 3.45 17.71
C VAL A 504 -38.22 2.36 18.76
N LEU A 505 -37.04 2.19 19.35
CA LEU A 505 -36.78 1.21 20.38
C LEU A 505 -36.44 1.95 21.68
N PRO A 506 -37.23 1.76 22.75
CA PRO A 506 -36.95 2.40 24.03
C PRO A 506 -35.73 1.76 24.70
N VAL A 507 -34.84 2.60 25.25
CA VAL A 507 -33.70 2.19 26.07
C VAL A 507 -33.90 2.73 27.49
N SER A 508 -33.81 1.86 28.49
CA SER A 508 -34.00 2.23 29.90
C SER A 508 -32.70 2.77 30.51
N GLY A 509 -32.83 3.69 31.46
CA GLY A 509 -31.71 4.28 32.19
C GLY A 509 -31.24 5.63 31.62
N ASP A 510 -30.13 6.13 32.16
CA ASP A 510 -29.48 7.34 31.66
C ASP A 510 -28.80 7.09 30.30
N PHE A 511 -28.53 8.17 29.57
CA PHE A 511 -27.93 8.08 28.25
C PHE A 511 -26.55 7.40 28.31
N SER A 512 -26.41 6.29 27.59
CA SER A 512 -25.12 5.65 27.28
C SER A 512 -25.10 5.24 25.81
N ARG A 513 -24.18 5.81 25.04
CA ARG A 513 -24.04 5.49 23.60
C ARG A 513 -23.71 4.01 23.40
N ALA A 514 -22.82 3.45 24.22
CA ALA A 514 -22.44 2.04 24.18
C ALA A 514 -23.64 1.12 24.43
N LEU A 515 -24.40 1.37 25.50
CA LEU A 515 -25.58 0.58 25.86
C LEU A 515 -26.64 0.62 24.75
N ALA A 516 -26.93 1.81 24.22
CA ALA A 516 -27.93 1.96 23.15
C ALA A 516 -27.54 1.15 21.91
N LEU A 517 -26.30 1.27 21.45
CA LEU A 517 -25.83 0.56 20.25
C LEU A 517 -25.77 -0.95 20.48
N GLU A 518 -25.40 -1.42 21.68
CA GLU A 518 -25.41 -2.85 22.01
C GLU A 518 -26.84 -3.41 21.95
N VAL A 519 -27.77 -2.77 22.66
CA VAL A 519 -29.21 -3.14 22.67
C VAL A 519 -29.80 -3.08 21.25
N GLY A 520 -29.52 -2.00 20.51
CA GLY A 520 -29.99 -1.85 19.13
C GLY A 520 -29.44 -2.92 18.20
N SER A 521 -28.15 -3.27 18.33
CA SER A 521 -27.50 -4.27 17.49
C SER A 521 -28.04 -5.69 17.74
N SER A 522 -28.49 -5.99 18.96
CA SER A 522 -29.01 -7.31 19.36
C SER A 522 -30.29 -7.72 18.62
N GLN A 523 -31.00 -6.75 18.02
CA GLN A 523 -32.22 -6.98 17.24
C GLN A 523 -31.95 -7.64 15.88
N PHE A 524 -30.68 -7.78 15.49
CA PHE A 524 -30.27 -8.16 14.15
C PHE A 524 -29.51 -9.49 14.13
N GLY A 525 -29.70 -10.27 13.05
CA GLY A 525 -28.91 -11.47 12.78
C GLY A 525 -27.49 -11.14 12.28
N ASN A 526 -26.59 -12.12 12.34
CA ASN A 526 -25.15 -11.94 12.08
C ASN A 526 -24.81 -11.37 10.69
N GLU A 527 -25.64 -11.61 9.68
CA GLU A 527 -25.44 -11.11 8.32
C GLU A 527 -25.98 -9.69 8.09
N SER A 528 -26.54 -9.06 9.12
CA SER A 528 -27.05 -7.70 9.03
C SER A 528 -25.91 -6.68 9.03
N LEU A 529 -25.88 -5.81 8.00
CA LEU A 529 -25.01 -4.64 7.97
C LEU A 529 -25.59 -3.53 8.86
N LEU A 530 -24.83 -3.09 9.85
CA LEU A 530 -25.19 -2.04 10.79
C LEU A 530 -24.41 -0.77 10.47
N PHE A 531 -25.08 0.37 10.56
CA PHE A 531 -24.47 1.70 10.51
C PHE A 531 -24.72 2.42 11.83
N PHE A 532 -23.67 2.63 12.62
CA PHE A 532 -23.76 3.42 13.85
C PHE A 532 -23.66 4.91 13.51
N CYS A 533 -24.73 5.62 13.79
CA CYS A 533 -24.96 6.97 13.29
C CYS A 533 -25.32 7.90 14.44
N ASP A 534 -24.77 9.13 14.41
CA ASP A 534 -25.16 10.18 15.35
C ASP A 534 -26.23 11.07 14.72
N VAL A 535 -27.12 11.63 15.54
CA VAL A 535 -28.18 12.54 15.11
C VAL A 535 -27.64 13.83 14.48
N ASP A 536 -26.38 14.17 14.76
CA ASP A 536 -25.73 15.40 14.29
C ASP A 536 -25.10 15.27 12.89
N LEU A 537 -25.29 14.12 12.23
CA LEU A 537 -24.78 13.87 10.90
C LEU A 537 -25.74 14.34 9.80
N VAL A 538 -25.14 14.79 8.69
CA VAL A 538 -25.77 14.91 7.38
C VAL A 538 -25.02 14.00 6.42
N PHE A 539 -25.74 13.15 5.70
CA PHE A 539 -25.13 12.21 4.77
C PHE A 539 -25.85 12.11 3.41
N THR A 540 -25.14 11.51 2.46
CA THR A 540 -25.51 11.37 1.04
C THR A 540 -25.81 9.91 0.68
N ALA A 541 -26.45 9.68 -0.48
CA ALA A 541 -26.74 8.32 -0.95
C ALA A 541 -25.46 7.56 -1.33
N GLU A 542 -24.46 8.27 -1.84
CA GLU A 542 -23.16 7.73 -2.22
C GLU A 542 -22.39 7.20 -0.99
N PHE A 543 -22.57 7.83 0.18
CA PHE A 543 -22.03 7.28 1.42
C PHE A 543 -22.66 5.92 1.77
N LEU A 544 -23.97 5.75 1.58
CA LEU A 544 -24.62 4.45 1.83
C LEU A 544 -24.03 3.36 0.92
N GLN A 545 -23.72 3.69 -0.34
CA GLN A 545 -23.04 2.73 -1.22
C GLN A 545 -21.61 2.43 -0.76
N ARG A 546 -20.86 3.43 -0.30
CA ARG A 546 -19.52 3.20 0.28
C ARG A 546 -19.57 2.41 1.59
N CYS A 547 -20.62 2.55 2.38
CA CYS A 547 -20.87 1.73 3.57
C CYS A 547 -21.05 0.25 3.20
N ARG A 548 -21.76 -0.05 2.11
CA ARG A 548 -21.91 -1.43 1.59
C ARG A 548 -20.60 -1.96 1.00
N ALA A 549 -19.99 -1.20 0.11
CA ALA A 549 -18.81 -1.62 -0.66
C ALA A 549 -17.57 -1.82 0.21
N ASN A 550 -17.44 -1.05 1.30
CA ASN A 550 -16.24 -1.06 2.14
C ASN A 550 -16.37 -1.90 3.42
N THR A 551 -17.50 -2.57 3.63
CA THR A 551 -17.69 -3.49 4.78
C THR A 551 -17.87 -4.91 4.25
N VAL A 552 -16.99 -5.82 4.67
CA VAL A 552 -16.93 -7.21 4.20
C VAL A 552 -16.99 -8.14 5.41
N LEU A 553 -18.07 -8.92 5.51
CA LEU A 553 -18.32 -9.83 6.62
C LEU A 553 -17.12 -10.74 6.88
N GLY A 554 -16.66 -10.80 8.13
CA GLY A 554 -15.56 -11.67 8.56
C GLY A 554 -14.15 -11.16 8.23
N GLN A 555 -14.04 -10.06 7.47
CA GLN A 555 -12.77 -9.60 6.89
C GLN A 555 -12.48 -8.11 7.13
N GLN A 556 -13.44 -7.22 6.86
CA GLN A 556 -13.20 -5.77 6.81
C GLN A 556 -14.35 -4.98 7.41
N ILE A 557 -14.02 -4.01 8.28
CA ILE A 557 -14.98 -3.06 8.85
C ILE A 557 -14.64 -1.65 8.37
N TYR A 558 -15.66 -0.89 7.97
CA TYR A 558 -15.48 0.48 7.48
C TYR A 558 -15.67 1.51 8.59
N PHE A 559 -14.61 2.25 8.90
CA PHE A 559 -14.63 3.39 9.82
C PHE A 559 -14.36 4.69 9.04
N PRO A 560 -15.39 5.37 8.51
CA PRO A 560 -15.22 6.60 7.74
C PRO A 560 -14.55 7.72 8.55
N ILE A 561 -13.64 8.45 7.91
CA ILE A 561 -13.07 9.70 8.43
C ILE A 561 -13.97 10.83 7.93
N ILE A 562 -14.89 11.26 8.78
CA ILE A 562 -15.91 12.27 8.44
C ILE A 562 -15.37 13.70 8.63
N PHE A 563 -16.01 14.67 7.97
CA PHE A 563 -15.70 16.09 8.16
C PHE A 563 -16.52 16.67 9.31
N SER A 564 -15.87 17.31 10.27
CA SER A 564 -16.52 18.06 11.36
C SER A 564 -16.44 19.55 11.11
N GLN A 565 -17.60 20.21 11.18
CA GLN A 565 -17.67 21.67 11.05
C GLN A 565 -17.22 22.37 12.33
N TYR A 566 -16.56 23.52 12.17
CA TYR A 566 -16.28 24.43 13.27
C TYR A 566 -17.52 25.23 13.68
N ASP A 567 -17.44 25.96 14.79
CA ASP A 567 -18.49 26.87 15.25
C ASP A 567 -18.79 27.91 14.15
N PRO A 568 -20.02 27.92 13.58
CA PRO A 568 -20.38 28.87 12.53
C PRO A 568 -20.23 30.33 12.97
N LYS A 569 -20.33 30.63 14.27
CA LYS A 569 -20.12 31.99 14.80
C LYS A 569 -18.68 32.45 14.60
N ILE A 570 -17.72 31.54 14.70
CA ILE A 570 -16.30 31.79 14.47
C ILE A 570 -16.00 31.83 12.97
N VAL A 571 -16.50 30.85 12.22
CA VAL A 571 -16.22 30.72 10.77
C VAL A 571 -16.77 31.89 9.96
N TYR A 572 -17.99 32.33 10.27
CA TYR A 572 -18.70 33.33 9.48
C TYR A 572 -18.72 34.72 10.13
N SER A 573 -18.04 34.92 11.25
CA SER A 573 -17.98 36.20 11.98
C SER A 573 -19.37 36.82 12.19
N GLY A 574 -20.38 35.99 12.49
CA GLY A 574 -21.77 36.41 12.68
C GLY A 574 -22.61 36.59 11.40
N LYS A 575 -22.06 36.33 10.20
CA LYS A 575 -22.83 36.27 8.95
C LYS A 575 -23.62 34.95 8.85
N VAL A 576 -24.68 34.97 8.03
CA VAL A 576 -25.53 33.78 7.81
C VAL A 576 -24.68 32.65 7.21
N PRO A 577 -24.62 31.47 7.85
CA PRO A 577 -23.93 30.31 7.30
C PRO A 577 -24.50 29.90 5.95
N SER A 578 -23.68 29.33 5.08
CA SER A 578 -24.18 28.64 3.88
C SER A 578 -24.97 27.39 4.29
N ASP A 579 -26.10 27.14 3.62
CA ASP A 579 -26.85 25.88 3.76
C ASP A 579 -26.08 24.67 3.19
N ASN A 580 -24.97 24.90 2.47
CA ASN A 580 -24.12 23.84 1.96
C ASN A 580 -23.18 23.31 3.03
N HIS A 581 -23.54 22.19 3.66
CA HIS A 581 -22.69 21.51 4.64
C HIS A 581 -21.43 20.85 4.05
N PHE A 582 -21.37 20.65 2.73
CA PHE A 582 -20.30 19.91 2.04
C PHE A 582 -19.17 20.81 1.50
N ALA A 583 -19.01 22.02 2.07
CA ALA A 583 -17.88 22.89 1.77
C ALA A 583 -16.65 22.51 2.61
N PHE A 584 -15.75 21.70 2.03
CA PHE A 584 -14.55 21.19 2.71
C PHE A 584 -13.37 22.15 2.57
N THR A 585 -13.13 22.97 3.60
CA THR A 585 -11.97 23.88 3.67
C THR A 585 -11.36 23.86 5.06
N GLN A 586 -10.09 24.25 5.18
CA GLN A 586 -9.44 24.42 6.49
C GLN A 586 -10.13 25.49 7.36
N LYS A 587 -10.91 26.40 6.77
CA LYS A 587 -11.65 27.45 7.51
C LYS A 587 -13.02 26.98 8.02
N THR A 588 -13.62 25.98 7.38
CA THR A 588 -14.99 25.52 7.68
C THR A 588 -15.03 24.32 8.61
N GLY A 589 -13.92 23.59 8.74
CA GLY A 589 -13.86 22.40 9.59
C GLY A 589 -12.58 21.59 9.40
N PHE A 590 -12.64 20.33 9.83
CA PHE A 590 -11.51 19.40 9.75
C PHE A 590 -11.97 17.95 9.60
N TRP A 591 -11.09 17.10 9.07
CA TRP A 591 -11.30 15.65 8.98
C TRP A 591 -10.98 14.97 10.32
N ARG A 592 -11.94 14.22 10.87
CA ARG A 592 -11.82 13.54 12.17
C ARG A 592 -10.98 12.27 12.10
N ASN A 593 -9.66 12.42 11.97
CA ASN A 593 -8.73 11.29 11.82
C ASN A 593 -8.77 10.28 12.98
N TYR A 594 -9.12 10.73 14.19
CA TYR A 594 -9.19 9.92 15.41
C TYR A 594 -10.63 9.74 15.94
N GLY A 595 -11.64 9.94 15.10
CA GLY A 595 -13.04 9.58 15.41
C GLY A 595 -13.36 8.17 14.91
N PHE A 596 -13.97 7.34 15.77
CA PHE A 596 -14.32 5.95 15.44
C PHE A 596 -15.80 5.64 15.63
N GLY A 597 -16.57 6.58 16.20
CA GLY A 597 -17.97 6.36 16.55
C GLY A 597 -18.91 6.13 15.37
N ILE A 598 -18.54 6.62 14.18
CA ILE A 598 -19.31 6.42 12.94
C ILE A 598 -18.68 5.26 12.20
N THR A 599 -19.41 4.15 12.06
CA THR A 599 -18.85 2.90 11.51
C THR A 599 -19.92 2.03 10.86
N CYS A 600 -19.53 1.32 9.80
CA CYS A 600 -20.33 0.31 9.12
C CYS A 600 -19.75 -1.07 9.39
N ILE A 601 -20.50 -1.91 10.10
CA ILE A 601 -20.05 -3.19 10.65
C ILE A 601 -21.15 -4.25 10.51
N TYR A 602 -20.78 -5.47 10.13
CA TYR A 602 -21.73 -6.58 10.21
C TYR A 602 -21.93 -7.03 11.66
N LYS A 603 -23.16 -7.39 12.03
CA LYS A 603 -23.46 -7.85 13.40
C LYS A 603 -22.59 -9.05 13.81
N GLY A 604 -22.30 -9.98 12.89
CA GLY A 604 -21.42 -11.12 13.14
C GLY A 604 -20.00 -10.70 13.53
N ASP A 605 -19.46 -9.65 12.89
CA ASP A 605 -18.14 -9.11 13.23
C ASP A 605 -18.16 -8.35 14.56
N LEU A 606 -19.23 -7.61 14.86
CA LEU A 606 -19.42 -6.97 16.16
C LEU A 606 -19.41 -8.00 17.30
N VAL A 607 -20.14 -9.12 17.13
CA VAL A 607 -20.16 -10.22 18.11
C VAL A 607 -18.79 -10.87 18.23
N ARG A 608 -18.11 -11.12 17.10
CA ARG A 608 -16.78 -11.74 17.07
C ARG A 608 -15.73 -10.94 17.85
N VAL A 609 -15.82 -9.61 17.84
CA VAL A 609 -14.89 -8.74 18.59
C VAL A 609 -15.31 -8.50 20.04
N GLY A 610 -16.44 -9.07 20.47
CA GLY A 610 -16.93 -9.01 21.85
C GLY A 610 -17.92 -7.87 22.15
N GLY A 611 -18.44 -7.18 21.13
CA GLY A 611 -19.43 -6.11 21.30
C GLY A 611 -18.93 -4.87 22.04
N PHE A 612 -19.87 -4.01 22.45
CA PHE A 612 -19.56 -2.82 23.23
C PHE A 612 -19.32 -3.13 24.70
N ASP A 613 -18.38 -2.42 25.32
CA ASP A 613 -18.28 -2.39 26.79
C ASP A 613 -19.38 -1.48 27.36
N VAL A 614 -20.47 -2.09 27.83
CA VAL A 614 -21.62 -1.39 28.41
C VAL A 614 -21.35 -0.78 29.79
N SER A 615 -20.17 -1.03 30.39
CA SER A 615 -19.76 -0.32 31.61
C SER A 615 -19.44 1.16 31.34
N ILE A 616 -19.13 1.51 30.08
CA ILE A 616 -18.91 2.89 29.64
C ILE A 616 -20.25 3.65 29.65
N GLN A 617 -20.36 4.60 30.59
CA GLN A 617 -21.53 5.47 30.72
C GLN A 617 -21.38 6.75 29.90
N GLY A 618 -22.50 7.35 29.48
CA GLY A 618 -22.48 8.61 28.75
C GLY A 618 -21.96 8.51 27.31
N TRP A 619 -21.09 9.44 26.94
CA TRP A 619 -20.48 9.57 25.61
C TRP A 619 -18.96 9.56 25.70
N GLY A 620 -18.31 8.83 24.81
CA GLY A 620 -16.86 8.80 24.63
C GLY A 620 -16.21 7.54 25.21
N LEU A 621 -15.09 7.14 24.61
CA LEU A 621 -14.31 5.91 24.81
C LEU A 621 -14.90 4.64 24.21
N GLU A 622 -16.21 4.52 24.03
CA GLU A 622 -16.83 3.29 23.52
C GLU A 622 -16.42 2.99 22.08
N ASP A 623 -16.19 4.03 21.29
CA ASP A 623 -15.76 3.92 19.90
C ASP A 623 -14.28 3.53 19.79
N VAL A 624 -13.43 4.09 20.65
CA VAL A 624 -12.02 3.73 20.78
C VAL A 624 -11.87 2.29 21.26
N ASP A 625 -12.66 1.87 22.25
CA ASP A 625 -12.69 0.49 22.73
C ASP A 625 -13.05 -0.49 21.61
N LEU A 626 -14.18 -0.24 20.90
CA LEU A 626 -14.58 -1.07 19.77
C LEU A 626 -13.51 -1.12 18.68
N PHE A 627 -12.94 0.03 18.30
CA PHE A 627 -11.88 0.07 17.29
C PHE A 627 -10.66 -0.76 17.70
N ASN A 628 -10.23 -0.64 18.96
CA ASN A 628 -9.13 -1.45 19.48
C ASN A 628 -9.47 -2.94 19.45
N LYS A 629 -10.66 -3.35 19.89
CA LYS A 629 -11.10 -4.75 19.83
C LYS A 629 -11.05 -5.31 18.41
N VAL A 630 -11.49 -4.52 17.41
CA VAL A 630 -11.41 -4.88 15.99
C VAL A 630 -9.97 -5.12 15.53
N VAL A 631 -9.05 -4.21 15.88
CA VAL A 631 -7.63 -4.34 15.54
C VAL A 631 -7.02 -5.59 16.18
N HIS A 632 -7.31 -5.86 17.45
CA HIS A 632 -6.80 -7.03 18.17
C HIS A 632 -7.37 -8.35 17.61
N ALA A 633 -8.60 -8.34 17.10
CA ALA A 633 -9.22 -9.50 16.45
C ALA A 633 -8.66 -9.81 15.05
N GLY A 634 -7.74 -8.99 14.54
CA GLY A 634 -7.11 -9.17 13.22
C GLY A 634 -8.02 -8.87 12.04
N LEU A 635 -9.14 -8.17 12.26
CA LEU A 635 -10.01 -7.67 11.19
C LEU A 635 -9.40 -6.42 10.55
N LYS A 636 -9.55 -6.28 9.23
CA LYS A 636 -9.05 -5.11 8.51
C LYS A 636 -9.91 -3.88 8.84
N THR A 637 -9.28 -2.85 9.40
CA THR A 637 -9.92 -1.55 9.61
C THR A 637 -9.72 -0.65 8.39
N PHE A 638 -10.73 -0.57 7.52
CA PHE A 638 -10.66 0.34 6.39
C PHE A 638 -11.09 1.74 6.83
N ARG A 639 -10.24 2.74 6.59
CA ARG A 639 -10.49 4.15 6.91
C ARG A 639 -10.14 5.01 5.70
N SER A 640 -11.07 5.87 5.30
CA SER A 640 -10.87 6.84 4.23
C SER A 640 -11.62 8.13 4.56
N GLN A 641 -11.16 9.27 4.03
CA GLN A 641 -11.95 10.51 4.08
C GLN A 641 -13.27 10.29 3.35
N GLU A 642 -14.37 10.55 4.05
CA GLU A 642 -15.72 10.29 3.57
C GLU A 642 -16.42 11.62 3.29
N VAL A 643 -16.39 12.03 2.02
CA VAL A 643 -16.97 13.30 1.54
C VAL A 643 -18.51 13.31 1.55
N GLY A 644 -19.13 12.14 1.71
CA GLY A 644 -20.56 11.98 1.78
C GLY A 644 -21.15 12.08 3.19
N VAL A 645 -20.34 12.38 4.23
CA VAL A 645 -20.79 12.51 5.62
C VAL A 645 -20.16 13.72 6.30
N VAL A 646 -21.01 14.57 6.88
CA VAL A 646 -20.60 15.76 7.63
C VAL A 646 -21.21 15.70 9.03
N HIS A 647 -20.38 15.88 10.04
CA HIS A 647 -20.82 16.15 11.40
C HIS A 647 -21.05 17.65 11.55
N VAL A 648 -22.31 18.05 11.62
CA VAL A 648 -22.71 19.45 11.75
C VAL A 648 -22.32 19.95 13.14
N HIS A 649 -21.82 21.18 13.22
CA HIS A 649 -21.45 21.75 14.51
C HIS A 649 -22.66 21.85 15.44
N HIS A 650 -22.46 21.46 16.70
CA HIS A 650 -23.39 21.73 17.79
C HIS A 650 -22.58 22.10 19.05
N PRO A 651 -23.16 22.86 19.99
CA PRO A 651 -22.50 23.14 21.27
C PRO A 651 -22.17 21.85 22.02
N VAL A 652 -20.93 21.75 22.51
CA VAL A 652 -20.46 20.61 23.29
C VAL A 652 -20.50 20.95 24.78
N PHE A 653 -21.30 20.18 25.52
CA PHE A 653 -21.40 20.25 26.98
C PHE A 653 -20.68 19.04 27.57
N CYS A 654 -19.69 19.29 28.44
CA CYS A 654 -18.92 18.25 29.10
C CYS A 654 -19.38 18.14 30.54
N ASP A 655 -20.04 17.02 30.86
CA ASP A 655 -20.49 16.73 32.22
C ASP A 655 -19.26 16.52 33.14
N PRO A 656 -19.11 17.31 34.22
CA PRO A 656 -18.01 17.17 35.17
C PRO A 656 -17.96 15.80 35.87
N ASN A 657 -19.07 15.04 35.87
CA ASN A 657 -19.16 13.73 36.50
C ASN A 657 -18.68 12.57 35.62
N LEU A 658 -18.28 12.84 34.37
CA LEU A 658 -17.67 11.83 33.49
C LEU A 658 -16.35 11.30 34.08
N ASP A 659 -15.97 10.08 33.70
CA ASP A 659 -14.64 9.56 34.01
C ASP A 659 -13.56 10.58 33.56
N PRO A 660 -12.47 10.80 34.31
CA PRO A 660 -11.46 11.80 33.98
C PRO A 660 -10.91 11.71 32.54
N LYS A 661 -10.83 10.51 31.96
CA LYS A 661 -10.43 10.34 30.55
C LYS A 661 -11.53 10.81 29.60
N GLN A 662 -12.79 10.44 29.85
CA GLN A 662 -13.94 10.89 29.04
C GLN A 662 -14.10 12.41 29.12
N TYR A 663 -13.98 13.00 30.31
CA TYR A 663 -14.05 14.44 30.50
C TYR A 663 -12.97 15.18 29.70
N LYS A 664 -11.72 14.70 29.77
CA LYS A 664 -10.61 15.25 28.97
C LYS A 664 -10.84 15.12 27.46
N MET A 665 -11.39 13.98 27.00
CA MET A 665 -11.75 13.79 25.59
C MET A 665 -12.87 14.74 25.14
N CYS A 666 -13.86 14.97 26.00
CA CYS A 666 -14.92 15.92 25.73
C CYS A 666 -14.37 17.35 25.61
N LEU A 667 -13.52 17.78 26.54
CA LEU A 667 -12.87 19.09 26.48
C LEU A 667 -12.01 19.24 25.22
N GLY A 668 -11.28 18.19 24.83
CA GLY A 668 -10.51 18.16 23.59
C GLY A 668 -11.39 18.28 22.35
N SER A 669 -12.52 17.56 22.31
CA SER A 669 -13.49 17.64 21.21
C SER A 669 -14.08 19.04 21.12
N LYS A 670 -14.50 19.61 22.26
CA LYS A 670 -15.00 20.99 22.35
C LYS A 670 -13.97 22.00 21.83
N ALA A 671 -12.73 21.92 22.30
CA ALA A 671 -11.63 22.78 21.86
C ALA A 671 -11.39 22.68 20.35
N SER A 672 -11.38 21.46 19.81
CA SER A 672 -11.14 21.21 18.38
C SER A 672 -12.24 21.74 17.47
N THR A 673 -13.46 21.95 17.96
CA THR A 673 -14.59 22.42 17.13
C THR A 673 -14.76 23.95 17.11
N TYR A 674 -13.91 24.73 17.78
CA TYR A 674 -14.06 26.18 17.81
C TYR A 674 -13.73 26.86 16.48
N GLY A 675 -12.62 26.49 15.85
CA GLY A 675 -12.12 27.14 14.64
C GLY A 675 -10.74 26.59 14.27
N SER A 676 -10.26 26.93 13.08
CA SER A 676 -8.88 26.59 12.68
C SER A 676 -7.87 27.31 13.56
N THR A 677 -6.67 26.73 13.70
CA THR A 677 -5.58 27.37 14.47
C THR A 677 -5.28 28.77 13.94
N GLN A 678 -5.32 28.94 12.61
CA GLN A 678 -5.13 30.25 11.98
C GLN A 678 -6.21 31.26 12.40
N GLN A 679 -7.50 30.92 12.32
CA GLN A 679 -8.58 31.83 12.71
C GLN A 679 -8.51 32.19 14.19
N LEU A 680 -8.20 31.20 15.05
CA LEU A 680 -8.05 31.44 16.49
C LEU A 680 -6.85 32.36 16.79
N ALA A 681 -5.73 32.17 16.09
CA ALA A 681 -4.56 33.03 16.20
C ALA A 681 -4.84 34.45 15.70
N GLU A 682 -5.55 34.61 14.58
CA GLU A 682 -5.96 35.91 14.03
C GLU A 682 -6.86 36.66 15.02
N MET A 683 -7.90 36.01 15.56
CA MET A 683 -8.76 36.61 16.58
C MET A 683 -8.00 36.97 17.87
N TRP A 684 -7.02 36.14 18.25
CA TRP A 684 -6.17 36.45 19.39
C TRP A 684 -5.28 37.67 19.12
N LEU A 685 -4.68 37.77 17.93
CA LEU A 685 -3.86 38.91 17.51
C LEU A 685 -4.69 40.18 17.41
N GLU A 686 -5.86 40.15 16.79
CA GLU A 686 -6.77 41.31 16.70
C GLU A 686 -7.14 41.87 18.08
N LYS A 687 -7.29 40.99 19.08
CA LYS A 687 -7.64 41.36 20.44
C LYS A 687 -6.44 41.85 21.28
N ASN A 688 -5.25 41.30 21.07
CA ASN A 688 -4.10 41.51 21.94
C ASN A 688 -2.96 42.34 21.31
N ASP A 689 -2.98 42.55 19.99
CA ASP A 689 -2.01 43.36 19.26
C ASP A 689 -2.72 44.51 18.51
N PRO A 690 -2.70 45.74 19.07
CA PRO A 690 -3.31 46.92 18.45
C PRO A 690 -2.73 47.29 17.07
N SER A 691 -1.54 46.79 16.72
CA SER A 691 -0.91 47.03 15.42
C SER A 691 -1.47 46.13 14.31
N TYR A 692 -2.02 44.97 14.68
CA TYR A 692 -2.53 43.97 13.74
C TYR A 692 -3.80 44.44 13.02
N SER A 693 -4.74 45.06 13.75
CA SER A 693 -6.01 45.54 13.18
C SER A 693 -5.85 46.69 12.16
N LYS A 694 -4.75 47.45 12.23
CA LYS A 694 -4.44 48.51 11.26
C LYS A 694 -3.93 47.98 9.92
N SER A 695 -3.43 46.75 9.88
CA SER A 695 -2.86 46.15 8.67
C SER A 695 -3.90 45.40 7.83
N SER A 696 -4.91 44.77 8.47
CA SER A 696 -5.94 43.99 7.76
C SER A 696 -6.90 44.84 6.92
N ASN A 697 -7.16 46.10 7.31
CA ASN A 697 -7.97 47.05 6.55
C ASN A 697 -7.27 47.65 5.31
N ASN A 698 -5.97 47.42 5.12
CA ASN A 698 -5.18 47.99 4.02
C ASN A 698 -4.86 47.02 2.88
N ASN A 699 -5.46 45.81 2.84
CA ASN A 699 -5.24 44.84 1.75
C ASN A 699 -5.97 45.18 0.44
N GLY A 700 -6.14 46.47 0.14
CA GLY A 700 -6.24 46.97 -1.22
C GLY A 700 -4.83 47.22 -1.76
N SER A 701 -4.27 46.23 -2.46
CA SER A 701 -3.10 46.40 -3.35
C SER A 701 -1.81 46.93 -2.70
N VAL A 702 -1.00 46.02 -2.15
CA VAL A 702 0.46 46.19 -2.24
C VAL A 702 1.09 44.85 -2.63
N ARG A 703 1.39 44.73 -3.93
CA ARG A 703 2.37 43.77 -4.45
C ARG A 703 3.74 44.10 -3.87
N THR A 704 4.44 43.13 -3.32
CA THR A 704 5.90 43.19 -3.18
C THR A 704 6.53 42.10 -4.04
N ALA A 705 7.65 42.50 -4.67
CA ALA A 705 8.32 41.93 -5.83
C ALA A 705 9.05 40.61 -5.57
#